data_AF-A0A9P1D7T6-F1
#
_entry.id   AF-A0A9P1D7T6-F1
#
_cell.length_a   1.000
_cell.length_b   1.000
_cell.length_c   1.000
_cell.angle_alpha   90.00
_cell.angle_beta   90.00
_cell.angle_gamma   90.00
#
_symmetry.space_group_name_H-M   'P 1'
#
loop_
_entity.id
_entity.type
_entity.pdbx_description
1 polymer ?
#
loop_
_entity_poly.entity_id
_entity_poly.type
_entity_poly.pdbx_seq_one_letter_code
_entity_poly.pdbx_strand_id
1 'polypeptide(L)'
;MAKLVDGQGEEAVVGRVGYWLDSGDFVSTADLDAEHIGEIGFPRDWPGVYGSSKALKQLVGKKGKCAGKKVGVVPLPDASQLSLVKGVQFHPLQSFSNAERAAKAAGIDIVRGWAVYEHLEKDVSEAFVAERFWWNSLADGTWVDFTPRPQMFQEMLLAEAVDGAPKAQEPLSGPQQKLLQHLLAQRFPSAAAAAPPATAPAAAPAAVTAPAPSAPKVTTKIQQKAKTPITPTAPAPQSLRELARRVQAGELEAVRQLDEKLRGDDELCVQIASEGLATPLSKMLGDSKHQEAALKLMLLLSDAGVSQSADVGTELIAGGAVPKLIQLLSSDSMQEMAAAVLGNLCHESPENQDKLADNQMFQKLVEMLSFPGAVAQEAAYAIWNLTVGHEKNSDAIARLGAVPKLAELLKSTSDIAQENAAGALMHITISQEARSVIGNAIPKLCELLQGSFEPEVSTQAAGALLNLASDSSEYAKQIVSNGAVPSLVNLVKDGPDLAKEYSAGALMNLMRGDMEVASNAAKQGAIPSLANLLSRPSGHSESLGALANLASGSSERQIQIYKAQVTRKTVALLGDEDVDVRRSAAALLMNLAPHAKIKERIVEAQALKPLAKALKDSDEILNERAAGALANLFNDHSANVHAGFQQAPEMIPSLVSLIQTPGLSEDAKRQGAHALAMLAAEDGPCDAVWQAGAGPPLLVLLKDMIGEAALGIMNLSWRWPQVKAELVKSGTLEYLMDMLKHGDDLAKEYAAGALMNMTAGSPDNAEKATAAVKDLSELLKSNAVQAAEWAAGALANITRSGQAAQETAIENGAATSIAALLPKVTANGMSLVVLALASLAETQGNSVSKALGAEAKAKLRDFRDSNNSDLQEYTKTLVDKLGPGFSL
;
A
#
# COMPACT_ATOMS: atom_id res chain seq x y z
N MET A 1 5.84 -25.73 -29.25
CA MET A 1 5.20 -24.49 -28.71
C MET A 1 4.45 -23.82 -29.84
N ALA A 2 3.26 -23.26 -29.58
CA ALA A 2 2.65 -22.35 -30.54
C ALA A 2 3.60 -21.15 -30.71
N LYS A 3 4.09 -20.92 -31.92
CA LYS A 3 4.98 -19.80 -32.22
C LYS A 3 4.15 -18.61 -32.70
N LEU A 4 4.54 -17.40 -32.29
CA LEU A 4 4.02 -16.20 -32.93
C LEU A 4 4.58 -16.17 -34.35
N VAL A 5 3.70 -16.17 -35.35
CA VAL A 5 4.07 -16.17 -36.76
C VAL A 5 3.59 -14.91 -37.45
N ASP A 6 4.14 -14.58 -38.60
CA ASP A 6 3.74 -13.43 -39.39
C ASP A 6 2.68 -13.79 -40.44
N GLY A 7 2.35 -12.82 -41.29
CA GLY A 7 1.38 -13.00 -42.38
C GLY A 7 1.74 -14.11 -43.38
N GLN A 8 3.01 -14.55 -43.43
CA GLN A 8 3.54 -15.59 -44.30
C GLN A 8 3.69 -16.95 -43.58
N GLY A 9 3.45 -16.99 -42.26
CA GLY A 9 3.60 -18.20 -41.45
C GLY A 9 5.01 -18.41 -40.88
N GLU A 10 5.91 -17.44 -41.05
CA GLU A 10 7.27 -17.45 -40.52
C GLU A 10 7.31 -16.85 -39.10
N GLU A 11 8.35 -17.11 -38.32
CA GLU A 11 8.46 -16.57 -36.95
C GLU A 11 8.43 -15.04 -36.93
N ALA A 12 7.50 -14.46 -36.16
CA ALA A 12 7.30 -13.03 -36.11
C ALA A 12 8.39 -12.34 -35.27
N VAL A 13 9.10 -11.41 -35.89
CA VAL A 13 10.14 -10.58 -35.26
C VAL A 13 9.71 -9.12 -35.17
N VAL A 14 10.27 -8.39 -34.20
CA VAL A 14 10.04 -6.94 -34.04
C VAL A 14 10.32 -6.21 -35.36
N GLY A 15 9.44 -5.28 -35.72
CA GLY A 15 9.48 -4.53 -36.98
C GLY A 15 8.62 -5.13 -38.10
N ARG A 16 8.10 -6.36 -37.96
CA ARG A 16 7.25 -6.99 -38.99
C ARG A 16 5.86 -6.35 -39.04
N VAL A 17 5.43 -5.87 -40.20
CA VAL A 17 4.12 -5.23 -40.37
C VAL A 17 2.99 -6.24 -40.39
N GLY A 18 1.94 -6.01 -39.60
CA GLY A 18 0.74 -6.85 -39.54
C GLY A 18 -0.33 -6.30 -38.58
N TYR A 19 -1.44 -7.03 -38.45
CA TYR A 19 -2.45 -6.75 -37.43
C TYR A 19 -2.06 -7.41 -36.11
N TRP A 20 -1.40 -6.64 -35.24
CA TRP A 20 -0.94 -7.12 -33.94
C TRP A 20 -1.84 -6.62 -32.83
N LEU A 21 -2.17 -7.51 -31.88
CA LEU A 21 -2.89 -7.11 -30.67
C LEU A 21 -1.98 -6.23 -29.80
N ASP A 22 -2.57 -5.18 -29.26
CA ASP A 22 -1.98 -4.36 -28.20
C ASP A 22 -2.95 -4.23 -27.01
N SER A 23 -2.52 -3.56 -25.96
CA SER A 23 -3.34 -3.37 -24.76
C SER A 23 -4.64 -2.60 -25.01
N GLY A 24 -4.69 -1.73 -26.03
CA GLY A 24 -5.88 -0.98 -26.44
C GLY A 24 -6.91 -1.81 -27.23
N ASP A 25 -6.60 -3.07 -27.54
CA ASP A 25 -7.55 -4.01 -28.13
C ASP A 25 -8.38 -4.75 -27.07
N PHE A 26 -8.13 -4.51 -25.77
CA PHE A 26 -8.86 -5.12 -24.67
C PHE A 26 -9.69 -4.10 -23.90
N VAL A 27 -10.94 -4.46 -23.60
CA VAL A 27 -11.85 -3.64 -22.80
C VAL A 27 -12.46 -4.51 -21.72
N SER A 28 -12.25 -4.16 -20.46
CA SER A 28 -12.77 -4.88 -19.30
C SER A 28 -13.82 -4.07 -18.54
N THR A 29 -14.75 -4.76 -17.88
CA THR A 29 -15.71 -4.18 -16.94
C THR A 29 -15.21 -4.16 -15.49
N ALA A 30 -14.04 -4.73 -15.21
CA ALA A 30 -13.49 -4.92 -13.86
C ALA A 30 -12.08 -4.31 -13.68
N ASP A 31 -11.74 -3.27 -14.46
CA ASP A 31 -10.45 -2.58 -14.45
C ASP A 31 -9.24 -3.52 -14.53
N LEU A 32 -9.34 -4.50 -15.45
CA LEU A 32 -8.28 -5.45 -15.75
C LEU A 32 -7.46 -4.95 -16.95
N ASP A 33 -6.13 -5.05 -16.86
CA ASP A 33 -5.23 -4.77 -17.96
C ASP A 33 -5.02 -6.02 -18.86
N ALA A 34 -4.49 -5.82 -20.06
CA ALA A 34 -4.33 -6.86 -21.07
C ALA A 34 -3.29 -7.95 -20.73
N GLU A 35 -2.37 -7.67 -19.79
CA GLU A 35 -1.33 -8.58 -19.33
C GLU A 35 -1.79 -9.40 -18.10
N HIS A 36 -2.85 -8.95 -17.42
CA HIS A 36 -3.39 -9.55 -16.19
C HIS A 36 -4.89 -9.83 -16.27
N ILE A 37 -5.37 -10.31 -17.43
CA ILE A 37 -6.79 -10.64 -17.66
C ILE A 37 -7.26 -11.84 -16.82
N GLY A 38 -6.35 -12.62 -16.22
CA GLY A 38 -6.69 -13.80 -15.40
C GLY A 38 -7.34 -14.92 -16.22
N GLU A 39 -8.00 -15.87 -15.54
CA GLU A 39 -8.77 -16.91 -16.22
C GLU A 39 -10.06 -16.35 -16.85
N ILE A 40 -10.22 -16.51 -18.16
CA ILE A 40 -11.42 -16.10 -18.91
C ILE A 40 -12.09 -17.30 -19.58
N GLY A 41 -13.42 -17.23 -19.72
CA GLY A 41 -14.24 -18.32 -20.23
C GLY A 41 -15.42 -17.83 -21.04
N PHE A 42 -16.10 -18.77 -21.70
CA PHE A 42 -17.44 -18.52 -22.22
C PHE A 42 -18.38 -18.18 -21.04
N PRO A 43 -19.31 -17.21 -21.19
CA PRO A 43 -20.20 -16.81 -20.09
C PRO A 43 -20.98 -17.98 -19.48
N ARG A 44 -20.81 -18.20 -18.16
CA ARG A 44 -21.29 -19.36 -17.39
C ARG A 44 -22.81 -19.47 -17.25
N ASP A 45 -23.55 -18.41 -17.55
CA ASP A 45 -25.03 -18.35 -17.51
C ASP A 45 -25.63 -17.91 -18.86
N TRP A 46 -25.05 -18.33 -19.98
CA TRP A 46 -25.60 -17.99 -21.30
C TRP A 46 -26.86 -18.82 -21.65
N PRO A 47 -27.92 -18.22 -22.25
CA PRO A 47 -28.08 -16.82 -22.64
C PRO A 47 -28.65 -15.89 -21.54
N GLY A 48 -29.01 -16.42 -20.36
CA GLY A 48 -29.64 -15.67 -19.27
C GLY A 48 -28.88 -14.41 -18.87
N VAL A 49 -27.54 -14.53 -18.79
CA VAL A 49 -26.58 -13.48 -18.49
C VAL A 49 -26.71 -12.24 -19.37
N TYR A 50 -27.12 -12.38 -20.63
CA TYR A 50 -27.32 -11.25 -21.54
C TYR A 50 -28.47 -10.35 -21.08
N GLY A 51 -29.50 -10.94 -20.47
CA GLY A 51 -30.65 -10.26 -19.91
C GLY A 51 -30.45 -9.77 -18.48
N SER A 52 -29.65 -10.46 -17.66
CA SER A 52 -29.51 -10.21 -16.23
C SER A 52 -28.27 -9.38 -15.86
N SER A 53 -27.15 -9.56 -16.56
CA SER A 53 -25.88 -8.92 -16.19
C SER A 53 -25.82 -7.44 -16.58
N LYS A 54 -25.63 -6.59 -15.57
CA LYS A 54 -25.35 -5.16 -15.79
C LYS A 54 -23.98 -4.95 -16.44
N ALA A 55 -22.97 -5.71 -16.01
CA ALA A 55 -21.61 -5.62 -16.54
C ALA A 55 -21.56 -5.97 -18.04
N LEU A 56 -22.17 -7.09 -18.44
CA LEU A 56 -22.23 -7.47 -19.85
C LEU A 56 -22.96 -6.43 -20.71
N LYS A 57 -24.05 -5.84 -20.20
CA LYS A 57 -24.76 -4.75 -20.88
C LYS A 57 -23.95 -3.46 -20.97
N GLN A 58 -23.16 -3.13 -19.97
CA GLN A 58 -22.21 -2.00 -20.01
C GLN A 58 -21.06 -2.24 -20.99
N LEU A 59 -20.74 -3.50 -21.27
CA LEU A 59 -19.73 -3.85 -22.25
C LEU A 59 -20.29 -3.83 -23.68
N VAL A 60 -21.25 -4.71 -24.00
CA VAL A 60 -21.70 -4.93 -25.39
C VAL A 60 -23.14 -4.51 -25.68
N GLY A 61 -23.84 -3.92 -24.71
CA GLY A 61 -25.16 -3.33 -24.95
C GLY A 61 -25.10 -2.13 -25.88
N LYS A 62 -26.28 -1.62 -26.31
CA LYS A 62 -26.39 -0.52 -27.30
C LYS A 62 -25.61 0.77 -26.96
N LYS A 63 -25.30 1.00 -25.68
CA LYS A 63 -24.52 2.14 -25.17
C LYS A 63 -23.23 1.71 -24.45
N GLY A 64 -22.82 0.44 -24.62
CA GLY A 64 -21.66 -0.11 -23.96
C GLY A 64 -20.35 0.32 -24.61
N LYS A 65 -19.23 0.16 -23.90
CA LYS A 65 -17.88 0.51 -24.41
C LYS A 65 -17.54 -0.22 -25.72
N CYS A 66 -18.08 -1.42 -25.90
CA CYS A 66 -17.94 -2.28 -27.07
C CYS A 66 -19.32 -2.49 -27.72
N ALA A 67 -20.09 -1.41 -27.89
CA ALA A 67 -21.48 -1.48 -28.34
C ALA A 67 -21.64 -2.36 -29.60
N GLY A 68 -22.44 -3.43 -29.44
CA GLY A 68 -22.72 -4.39 -30.50
C GLY A 68 -24.09 -4.15 -31.14
N LYS A 69 -24.17 -4.11 -32.48
CA LYS A 69 -25.46 -4.11 -33.20
C LYS A 69 -26.09 -5.50 -33.31
N LYS A 70 -25.25 -6.55 -33.28
CA LYS A 70 -25.63 -7.97 -33.19
C LYS A 70 -24.70 -8.64 -32.20
N VAL A 71 -25.23 -9.50 -31.34
CA VAL A 71 -24.45 -10.34 -30.41
C VAL A 71 -24.89 -11.78 -30.62
N GLY A 72 -23.95 -12.69 -30.79
CA GLY A 72 -24.24 -14.07 -31.16
C GLY A 72 -23.15 -15.04 -30.74
N VAL A 73 -23.55 -16.27 -30.49
CA VAL A 73 -22.63 -17.38 -30.18
C VAL A 73 -22.14 -18.00 -31.49
N VAL A 74 -20.84 -18.21 -31.59
CA VAL A 74 -20.17 -18.82 -32.74
C VAL A 74 -19.43 -20.08 -32.28
N PRO A 75 -19.94 -21.28 -32.62
CA PRO A 75 -19.25 -22.54 -32.34
C PRO A 75 -18.03 -22.72 -33.25
N LEU A 76 -17.27 -23.79 -33.04
CA LEU A 76 -16.23 -24.20 -33.97
C LEU A 76 -16.81 -24.51 -35.37
N PRO A 77 -16.09 -24.21 -36.46
CA PRO A 77 -16.56 -24.49 -37.81
C PRO A 77 -16.81 -25.98 -38.05
N ASP A 78 -17.94 -26.31 -38.66
CA ASP A 78 -18.24 -27.68 -39.06
C ASP A 78 -17.45 -28.10 -40.32
N ALA A 79 -17.55 -29.38 -40.68
CA ALA A 79 -16.83 -29.92 -41.84
C ALA A 79 -17.19 -29.24 -43.18
N SER A 80 -18.42 -28.75 -43.34
CA SER A 80 -18.85 -28.04 -44.53
C SER A 80 -18.23 -26.64 -44.59
N GLN A 81 -18.18 -25.95 -43.46
CA GLN A 81 -17.55 -24.63 -43.34
C GLN A 81 -16.03 -24.71 -43.52
N LEU A 82 -15.37 -25.71 -42.94
CA LEU A 82 -13.94 -25.95 -43.13
C LEU A 82 -13.58 -26.27 -44.59
N SER A 83 -14.51 -26.90 -45.33
CA SER A 83 -14.29 -27.21 -46.74
C SER A 83 -14.16 -25.97 -47.63
N LEU A 84 -14.77 -24.84 -47.23
CA LEU A 84 -14.71 -23.56 -47.95
C LEU A 84 -13.31 -22.93 -47.94
N VAL A 85 -12.54 -23.19 -46.90
CA VAL A 85 -11.20 -22.63 -46.67
C VAL A 85 -10.12 -23.71 -46.74
N LYS A 86 -10.38 -24.78 -47.50
CA LYS A 86 -9.45 -25.91 -47.61
C LYS A 86 -8.10 -25.45 -48.15
N GLY A 87 -7.04 -25.75 -47.41
CA GLY A 87 -5.67 -25.36 -47.76
C GLY A 87 -5.24 -23.99 -47.26
N VAL A 88 -6.12 -23.26 -46.56
CA VAL A 88 -5.76 -22.03 -45.85
C VAL A 88 -5.21 -22.39 -44.47
N GLN A 89 -4.07 -21.79 -44.12
CA GLN A 89 -3.50 -21.91 -42.79
C GLN A 89 -3.97 -20.75 -41.91
N PHE A 90 -4.45 -21.07 -40.71
CA PHE A 90 -4.88 -20.09 -39.71
C PHE A 90 -3.99 -20.17 -38.48
N HIS A 91 -3.81 -19.05 -37.78
CA HIS A 91 -2.90 -18.97 -36.63
C HIS A 91 -3.58 -18.39 -35.39
N PRO A 92 -3.21 -18.86 -34.18
CA PRO A 92 -3.73 -18.29 -32.93
C PRO A 92 -3.42 -16.80 -32.81
N LEU A 93 -4.28 -16.06 -32.11
CA LEU A 93 -4.16 -14.60 -31.85
C LEU A 93 -4.10 -13.70 -33.10
N GLN A 94 -4.47 -14.21 -34.28
CA GLN A 94 -4.44 -13.46 -35.54
C GLN A 94 -5.81 -13.35 -36.20
N SER A 95 -6.86 -13.06 -35.42
CA SER A 95 -8.25 -13.02 -35.90
C SER A 95 -8.44 -12.11 -37.12
N PHE A 96 -7.84 -10.92 -37.10
CA PHE A 96 -7.83 -9.97 -38.22
C PHE A 96 -7.34 -10.61 -39.53
N SER A 97 -6.12 -11.14 -39.52
CA SER A 97 -5.49 -11.77 -40.67
C SER A 97 -6.20 -13.06 -41.09
N ASN A 98 -6.70 -13.85 -40.14
CA ASN A 98 -7.45 -15.07 -40.41
C ASN A 98 -8.77 -14.76 -41.15
N ALA A 99 -9.49 -13.73 -40.71
CA ALA A 99 -10.72 -13.30 -41.36
C ALA A 99 -10.48 -12.83 -42.80
N GLU A 100 -9.38 -12.11 -43.06
CA GLU A 100 -8.98 -11.72 -44.42
C GLU A 100 -8.62 -12.92 -45.31
N ARG A 101 -7.87 -13.90 -44.77
CA ARG A 101 -7.52 -15.12 -45.50
C ARG A 101 -8.76 -15.92 -45.88
N ALA A 102 -9.71 -16.07 -44.95
CA ALA A 102 -10.95 -16.77 -45.19
C ALA A 102 -11.82 -16.03 -46.22
N ALA A 103 -11.95 -14.70 -46.10
CA ALA A 103 -12.67 -13.87 -47.06
C ALA A 103 -12.08 -14.00 -48.48
N LYS A 104 -10.75 -13.98 -48.60
CA LYS A 104 -10.05 -14.15 -49.87
C LYS A 104 -10.22 -15.54 -50.47
N ALA A 105 -10.22 -16.59 -49.65
CA ALA A 105 -10.30 -17.97 -50.11
C ALA A 105 -11.73 -18.38 -50.52
N ALA A 106 -12.74 -17.94 -49.76
CA ALA A 106 -14.11 -18.42 -49.88
C ALA A 106 -15.10 -17.34 -50.39
N GLY A 107 -14.66 -16.09 -50.58
CA GLY A 107 -15.54 -14.99 -51.01
C GLY A 107 -16.60 -14.62 -49.98
N ILE A 108 -16.29 -14.78 -48.69
CA ILE A 108 -17.21 -14.51 -47.56
C ILE A 108 -16.90 -13.16 -46.90
N ASP A 109 -17.90 -12.52 -46.31
CA ASP A 109 -17.77 -11.17 -45.76
C ASP A 109 -16.98 -11.17 -44.44
N ILE A 110 -16.26 -10.08 -44.16
CA ILE A 110 -15.58 -9.85 -42.88
C ILE A 110 -16.51 -9.08 -41.95
N VAL A 111 -16.71 -9.62 -40.75
CA VAL A 111 -17.42 -8.97 -39.65
C VAL A 111 -16.40 -8.49 -38.63
N ARG A 112 -16.54 -7.25 -38.18
CA ARG A 112 -15.60 -6.60 -37.27
C ARG A 112 -16.27 -6.27 -35.95
N GLY A 113 -15.66 -6.67 -34.84
CA GLY A 113 -16.25 -6.44 -33.53
C GLY A 113 -15.38 -6.91 -32.39
N TRP A 114 -16.00 -7.61 -31.45
CA TRP A 114 -15.40 -8.00 -30.19
C TRP A 114 -15.71 -9.46 -29.85
N ALA A 115 -14.70 -10.20 -29.40
CA ALA A 115 -14.84 -11.48 -28.73
C ALA A 115 -15.01 -11.23 -27.23
N VAL A 116 -16.08 -11.76 -26.65
CA VAL A 116 -16.51 -11.46 -25.28
C VAL A 116 -16.34 -12.69 -24.41
N TYR A 117 -15.69 -12.50 -23.27
CA TYR A 117 -15.43 -13.54 -22.28
C TYR A 117 -15.90 -13.09 -20.90
N GLU A 118 -16.33 -14.03 -20.09
CA GLU A 118 -16.54 -13.80 -18.65
C GLU A 118 -15.23 -14.05 -17.90
N HIS A 119 -14.94 -13.23 -16.90
CA HIS A 119 -13.81 -13.45 -16.01
C HIS A 119 -14.16 -14.52 -14.97
N LEU A 120 -13.51 -15.68 -15.06
CA LEU A 120 -13.88 -16.86 -14.29
C LEU A 120 -13.52 -16.75 -12.81
N GLU A 121 -12.53 -15.94 -12.45
CA GLU A 121 -12.14 -15.71 -11.05
C GLU A 121 -13.01 -14.65 -10.34
N LYS A 122 -13.99 -14.06 -11.04
CA LYS A 122 -15.02 -13.21 -10.43
C LYS A 122 -16.32 -13.99 -10.27
N ASP A 123 -17.21 -13.45 -9.43
CA ASP A 123 -18.56 -13.96 -9.28
C ASP A 123 -19.29 -13.99 -10.64
N VAL A 124 -20.20 -14.95 -10.78
CA VAL A 124 -20.91 -15.17 -12.04
C VAL A 124 -21.64 -13.90 -12.46
N SER A 125 -21.53 -13.53 -13.74
CA SER A 125 -22.19 -12.34 -14.32
C SER A 125 -21.67 -10.97 -13.88
N GLU A 126 -20.61 -10.89 -13.08
CA GLU A 126 -20.10 -9.62 -12.54
C GLU A 126 -19.01 -8.95 -13.40
N ALA A 127 -18.22 -9.72 -14.15
CA ALA A 127 -17.08 -9.18 -14.90
C ALA A 127 -16.89 -9.83 -16.27
N PHE A 128 -16.67 -8.98 -17.28
CA PHE A 128 -16.48 -9.38 -18.66
C PHE A 128 -15.32 -8.64 -19.29
N VAL A 129 -14.69 -9.30 -20.25
CA VAL A 129 -13.60 -8.78 -21.05
C VAL A 129 -13.96 -8.94 -22.52
N ALA A 130 -13.77 -7.88 -23.30
CA ALA A 130 -13.92 -7.85 -24.73
C ALA A 130 -12.54 -7.67 -25.37
N GLU A 131 -12.18 -8.56 -26.29
CA GLU A 131 -10.99 -8.49 -27.15
C GLU A 131 -11.43 -8.06 -28.55
N ARG A 132 -10.76 -7.09 -29.17
CA ARG A 132 -11.04 -6.68 -30.55
C ARG A 132 -10.78 -7.86 -31.47
N PHE A 133 -11.79 -8.23 -32.26
CA PHE A 133 -11.79 -9.51 -32.97
C PHE A 133 -12.55 -9.41 -34.30
N TRP A 134 -11.99 -9.99 -35.35
CA TRP A 134 -12.65 -10.09 -36.66
C TRP A 134 -12.95 -11.56 -36.98
N TRP A 135 -14.07 -11.79 -37.66
CA TRP A 135 -14.53 -13.10 -38.11
C TRP A 135 -15.26 -12.96 -39.46
N ASN A 136 -15.93 -14.01 -39.94
CA ASN A 136 -16.61 -13.98 -41.22
C ASN A 136 -18.12 -14.24 -41.13
N SER A 137 -18.85 -13.77 -42.14
CA SER A 137 -20.27 -14.08 -42.35
C SER A 137 -20.45 -14.82 -43.67
N LEU A 138 -21.20 -15.92 -43.63
CA LEU A 138 -21.67 -16.63 -44.82
C LEU A 138 -22.80 -15.84 -45.51
N ALA A 139 -23.14 -16.23 -46.74
CA ALA A 139 -24.16 -15.57 -47.55
C ALA A 139 -25.57 -15.58 -46.94
N ASP A 140 -25.85 -16.53 -46.05
CA ASP A 140 -27.11 -16.62 -45.29
C ASP A 140 -27.10 -15.78 -43.99
N GLY A 141 -26.00 -15.07 -43.70
CA GLY A 141 -25.83 -14.27 -42.49
C GLY A 141 -25.33 -15.05 -41.26
N THR A 142 -25.00 -16.33 -41.43
CA THR A 142 -24.39 -17.17 -40.39
C THR A 142 -22.96 -16.74 -40.11
N TRP A 143 -22.61 -16.52 -38.84
CA TRP A 143 -21.25 -16.18 -38.44
C TRP A 143 -20.37 -17.42 -38.30
N VAL A 144 -19.13 -17.32 -38.77
CA VAL A 144 -18.11 -18.36 -38.68
C VAL A 144 -16.75 -17.72 -38.38
N ASP A 145 -15.94 -18.37 -37.55
CA ASP A 145 -14.57 -17.93 -37.26
C ASP A 145 -13.62 -19.13 -37.39
N PHE A 146 -12.55 -18.92 -38.15
CA PHE A 146 -11.55 -19.94 -38.46
C PHE A 146 -10.27 -19.79 -37.63
N THR A 147 -10.24 -18.84 -36.68
CA THR A 147 -9.09 -18.65 -35.80
C THR A 147 -8.92 -19.86 -34.87
N PRO A 148 -7.72 -20.48 -34.77
CA PRO A 148 -7.48 -21.58 -33.86
C PRO A 148 -7.75 -21.16 -32.41
N ARG A 149 -8.52 -22.00 -31.69
CA ARG A 149 -8.93 -21.75 -30.31
C ARG A 149 -8.40 -22.85 -29.38
N PRO A 150 -8.09 -22.53 -28.12
CA PRO A 150 -7.78 -23.54 -27.10
C PRO A 150 -9.01 -24.36 -26.73
N GLN A 151 -8.79 -25.54 -26.15
CA GLN A 151 -9.86 -26.52 -25.87
C GLN A 151 -10.99 -25.95 -24.99
N MET A 152 -10.70 -24.97 -24.14
CA MET A 152 -11.66 -24.28 -23.27
C MET A 152 -12.64 -23.34 -24.01
N PHE A 153 -12.39 -22.98 -25.27
CA PHE A 153 -13.24 -22.10 -26.07
C PHE A 153 -13.93 -22.86 -27.22
N GLN A 154 -14.80 -23.82 -26.87
CA GLN A 154 -15.64 -24.54 -27.85
C GLN A 154 -16.66 -23.62 -28.53
N GLU A 155 -17.12 -22.60 -27.80
CA GLU A 155 -18.02 -21.56 -28.27
C GLU A 155 -17.42 -20.19 -27.95
N MET A 156 -17.68 -19.21 -28.82
CA MET A 156 -17.30 -17.82 -28.58
C MET A 156 -18.52 -16.92 -28.63
N LEU A 157 -18.59 -15.96 -27.71
CA LEU A 157 -19.59 -14.90 -27.80
C LEU A 157 -18.99 -13.73 -28.59
N LEU A 158 -19.58 -13.42 -29.76
CA LEU A 158 -19.13 -12.33 -30.62
C LEU A 158 -20.14 -11.19 -30.61
N ALA A 159 -19.64 -9.96 -30.61
CA ALA A 159 -20.43 -8.73 -30.68
C ALA A 159 -19.97 -7.88 -31.87
N GLU A 160 -20.79 -7.78 -32.91
CA GLU A 160 -20.50 -6.99 -34.10
C GLU A 160 -20.57 -5.50 -33.77
N ALA A 161 -19.47 -4.79 -33.93
CA ALA A 161 -19.36 -3.39 -33.54
C ALA A 161 -20.24 -2.49 -34.42
N VAL A 162 -20.84 -1.47 -33.81
CA VAL A 162 -21.61 -0.44 -34.54
C VAL A 162 -20.71 0.31 -35.54
N ASP A 163 -19.49 0.67 -35.14
CA ASP A 163 -18.54 1.45 -35.95
C ASP A 163 -17.46 0.59 -36.63
N GLY A 164 -17.67 -0.73 -36.71
CA GLY A 164 -16.81 -1.63 -37.48
C GLY A 164 -15.42 -1.91 -36.91
N ALA A 165 -15.16 -1.61 -35.62
CA ALA A 165 -13.94 -1.96 -34.87
C ALA A 165 -12.65 -2.04 -35.72
N PRO A 166 -12.25 -0.93 -36.39
CA PRO A 166 -11.14 -0.94 -37.32
C PRO A 166 -9.81 -1.23 -36.61
N LYS A 167 -8.85 -1.80 -37.33
CA LYS A 167 -7.47 -2.02 -36.88
C LYS A 167 -6.53 -1.69 -38.03
N ALA A 168 -5.42 -1.02 -37.73
CA ALA A 168 -4.37 -0.69 -38.70
C ALA A 168 -3.28 -1.77 -38.71
N GLN A 169 -2.58 -1.91 -39.83
CA GLN A 169 -1.37 -2.72 -39.88
C GLN A 169 -0.19 -1.89 -39.41
N GLU A 170 0.56 -2.41 -38.46
CA GLU A 170 1.67 -1.71 -37.82
C GLU A 170 2.88 -2.64 -37.66
N PRO A 171 4.12 -2.11 -37.59
CA PRO A 171 5.28 -2.91 -37.24
C PRO A 171 5.12 -3.50 -35.84
N LEU A 172 5.39 -4.80 -35.68
CA LEU A 172 5.36 -5.47 -34.38
C LEU A 172 6.36 -4.81 -33.43
N SER A 173 5.89 -4.20 -32.35
CA SER A 173 6.75 -3.61 -31.33
C SER A 173 7.20 -4.64 -30.29
N GLY A 174 8.26 -4.33 -29.54
CA GLY A 174 8.71 -5.16 -28.41
C GLY A 174 7.61 -5.41 -27.36
N PRO A 175 6.86 -4.39 -26.90
CA PRO A 175 5.73 -4.57 -26.00
C PRO A 175 4.61 -5.46 -26.59
N GLN A 176 4.20 -5.23 -27.84
CA GLN A 176 3.19 -6.08 -28.50
C GLN A 176 3.66 -7.53 -28.62
N GLN A 177 4.94 -7.75 -28.96
CA GLN A 177 5.51 -9.10 -29.04
C GLN A 177 5.46 -9.81 -27.68
N LYS A 178 5.80 -9.11 -26.58
CA LYS A 178 5.71 -9.65 -25.22
C LYS A 178 4.28 -10.00 -24.84
N LEU A 179 3.32 -9.11 -25.08
CA LEU A 179 1.90 -9.35 -24.83
C LEU A 179 1.39 -10.58 -25.61
N LEU A 180 1.69 -10.65 -26.90
CA LEU A 180 1.29 -11.77 -27.75
C LEU A 180 1.94 -13.10 -27.31
N GLN A 181 3.20 -13.07 -26.89
CA GLN A 181 3.88 -14.24 -26.31
C GLN A 181 3.25 -14.67 -24.99
N HIS A 182 2.91 -13.72 -24.12
CA HIS A 182 2.21 -13.97 -22.86
C HIS A 182 0.84 -14.63 -23.12
N LEU A 183 0.01 -14.06 -23.99
CA LEU A 183 -1.30 -14.59 -24.36
C LEU A 183 -1.21 -15.97 -25.03
N LEU A 184 -0.19 -16.21 -25.85
CA LEU A 184 0.08 -17.53 -26.44
C LEU A 184 0.40 -18.57 -25.36
N ALA A 185 1.29 -18.22 -24.42
CA ALA A 185 1.65 -19.11 -23.32
C ALA A 185 0.47 -19.41 -22.40
N GLN A 186 -0.36 -18.39 -22.13
CA GLN A 186 -1.53 -18.50 -21.27
C GLN A 186 -2.64 -19.35 -21.90
N ARG A 187 -2.97 -19.12 -23.18
CA ARG A 187 -4.10 -19.78 -23.84
C ARG A 187 -3.73 -21.14 -24.43
N PHE A 188 -2.46 -21.35 -24.81
CA PHE A 188 -1.97 -22.59 -25.40
C PHE A 188 -0.78 -23.18 -24.61
N PRO A 189 -0.95 -23.47 -23.30
CA PRO A 189 0.12 -24.02 -22.47
C PRO A 189 0.50 -25.43 -22.95
N SER A 190 1.80 -25.71 -23.10
CA SER A 190 2.25 -27.07 -23.40
C SER A 190 2.26 -27.92 -22.14
N ALA A 191 1.73 -29.14 -22.20
CA ALA A 191 1.80 -30.10 -21.11
C ALA A 191 3.25 -30.59 -20.88
N ALA A 192 4.07 -29.84 -20.12
CA ALA A 192 5.33 -30.31 -19.52
C ALA A 192 5.91 -29.32 -18.50
N ALA A 193 5.56 -29.44 -17.22
CA ALA A 193 6.37 -28.92 -16.10
C ALA A 193 6.00 -29.62 -14.78
N ALA A 194 6.84 -30.55 -14.33
CA ALA A 194 6.84 -31.08 -12.98
C ALA A 194 8.29 -31.15 -12.47
N ALA A 195 8.66 -30.32 -11.49
CA ALA A 195 9.80 -30.50 -10.57
C ALA A 195 9.88 -29.37 -9.51
N PRO A 196 10.50 -29.61 -8.33
CA PRO A 196 10.07 -29.13 -7.00
C PRO A 196 11.03 -28.09 -6.32
N PRO A 197 10.79 -27.62 -5.06
CA PRO A 197 11.30 -26.34 -4.54
C PRO A 197 12.69 -26.41 -3.88
N ALA A 198 13.38 -25.27 -3.87
CA ALA A 198 14.74 -25.09 -3.35
C ALA A 198 14.78 -24.73 -1.85
N THR A 199 15.84 -25.20 -1.20
CA THR A 199 16.20 -25.12 0.22
C THR A 199 16.73 -23.76 0.67
N ALA A 200 16.45 -23.40 1.94
CA ALA A 200 16.90 -22.20 2.64
C ALA A 200 18.39 -22.21 3.07
N PRO A 201 19.03 -21.04 3.30
CA PRO A 201 20.27 -20.94 4.06
C PRO A 201 20.12 -20.23 5.41
N ALA A 202 21.14 -20.46 6.23
CA ALA A 202 21.18 -20.35 7.69
C ALA A 202 21.62 -18.98 8.25
N ALA A 203 21.39 -18.83 9.56
CA ALA A 203 21.55 -17.65 10.40
C ALA A 203 22.99 -17.24 10.77
N ALA A 204 23.17 -15.96 11.14
CA ALA A 204 24.30 -15.41 11.89
C ALA A 204 23.88 -14.11 12.65
N PRO A 205 24.58 -13.69 13.72
CA PRO A 205 23.94 -13.22 14.96
C PRO A 205 24.16 -11.74 15.37
N ALA A 206 23.27 -11.30 16.28
CA ALA A 206 23.38 -10.34 17.40
C ALA A 206 24.26 -9.07 17.29
N ALA A 207 23.68 -7.88 17.56
CA ALA A 207 23.76 -7.18 18.87
C ALA A 207 23.27 -5.70 18.85
N VAL A 208 22.84 -5.24 20.05
CA VAL A 208 22.86 -3.87 20.63
C VAL A 208 21.74 -2.83 20.32
N THR A 209 20.94 -2.61 21.38
CA THR A 209 20.13 -1.46 21.86
C THR A 209 20.16 -0.08 21.14
N ALA A 210 18.97 0.49 20.82
CA ALA A 210 18.43 1.84 21.16
C ALA A 210 17.08 2.11 20.40
N PRO A 211 16.36 3.25 20.56
CA PRO A 211 14.98 3.37 21.07
C PRO A 211 13.84 3.56 20.02
N ALA A 212 12.59 3.33 20.47
CA ALA A 212 11.25 3.67 19.94
C ALA A 212 11.06 3.87 18.40
N PRO A 213 10.30 3.02 17.69
CA PRO A 213 10.09 3.19 16.26
C PRO A 213 9.09 4.33 15.98
N SER A 214 9.56 5.30 15.20
CA SER A 214 8.73 6.29 14.54
C SER A 214 8.02 5.66 13.34
N ALA A 215 6.76 6.01 13.12
CA ALA A 215 6.00 5.58 11.95
C ALA A 215 6.77 5.93 10.65
N PRO A 216 6.75 5.06 9.61
CA PRO A 216 7.57 5.25 8.43
C PRO A 216 7.20 6.56 7.74
N LYS A 217 8.20 7.43 7.59
CA LYS A 217 8.11 8.71 6.88
C LYS A 217 8.23 8.40 5.39
N VAL A 218 7.29 8.90 4.59
CA VAL A 218 7.41 8.79 3.13
C VAL A 218 8.24 9.96 2.66
N THR A 219 9.42 9.67 2.15
CA THR A 219 10.21 10.58 1.34
C THR A 219 10.32 10.01 -0.05
N THR A 220 10.70 10.83 -1.01
CA THR A 220 11.09 10.32 -2.33
C THR A 220 12.35 9.48 -2.19
N LYS A 221 12.20 8.14 -2.10
CA LYS A 221 13.30 7.18 -2.12
C LYS A 221 13.85 7.06 -3.54
N ILE A 222 14.41 8.14 -4.07
CA ILE A 222 15.08 8.11 -5.37
C ILE A 222 16.47 7.52 -5.14
N GLN A 223 16.54 6.19 -5.05
CA GLN A 223 17.77 5.49 -5.38
C GLN A 223 17.88 5.55 -6.90
N GLN A 224 18.84 6.32 -7.42
CA GLN A 224 19.24 6.20 -8.82
C GLN A 224 19.74 4.77 -9.02
N LYS A 225 18.88 3.88 -9.53
CA LYS A 225 19.34 2.60 -10.07
C LYS A 225 20.13 2.93 -11.32
N ALA A 226 21.42 2.64 -11.32
CA ALA A 226 22.26 2.75 -12.51
C ALA A 226 21.60 1.95 -13.64
N LYS A 227 21.00 2.64 -14.61
CA LYS A 227 20.56 1.99 -15.85
C LYS A 227 21.80 1.58 -16.61
N THR A 228 21.79 0.37 -17.18
CA THR A 228 22.86 -0.04 -18.10
C THR A 228 22.79 0.88 -19.32
N PRO A 229 23.86 1.64 -19.62
CA PRO A 229 23.81 2.57 -20.73
C PRO A 229 23.55 1.85 -22.04
N ILE A 230 22.72 2.45 -22.90
CA ILE A 230 22.44 1.89 -24.21
C ILE A 230 23.66 2.15 -25.11
N THR A 231 24.31 1.09 -25.57
CA THR A 231 25.37 1.20 -26.56
C THR A 231 24.75 1.37 -27.95
N PRO A 232 25.22 2.31 -28.79
CA PRO A 232 24.70 2.47 -30.14
C PRO A 232 24.82 1.16 -30.93
N THR A 233 23.73 0.77 -31.62
CA THR A 233 23.62 -0.53 -32.31
C THR A 233 24.28 -0.55 -33.69
N ALA A 234 24.57 0.63 -34.26
CA ALA A 234 25.23 0.80 -35.54
C ALA A 234 26.35 1.85 -35.46
N PRO A 235 27.45 1.70 -36.23
CA PRO A 235 28.50 2.72 -36.29
C PRO A 235 28.01 3.95 -37.04
N ALA A 236 28.57 5.11 -36.70
CA ALA A 236 28.23 6.37 -37.38
C ALA A 236 28.45 6.29 -38.90
N PRO A 237 27.62 6.98 -39.72
CA PRO A 237 27.83 7.10 -41.16
C PRO A 237 29.27 7.47 -41.51
N GLN A 238 29.81 6.87 -42.59
CA GLN A 238 31.22 7.06 -42.98
C GLN A 238 31.59 8.54 -43.17
N SER A 239 30.64 9.35 -43.67
CA SER A 239 30.82 10.80 -43.82
C SER A 239 30.99 11.54 -42.49
N LEU A 240 30.31 11.10 -41.42
CA LEU A 240 30.47 11.66 -40.08
C LEU A 240 31.75 11.16 -39.41
N ARG A 241 32.11 9.88 -39.59
CA ARG A 241 33.39 9.34 -39.10
C ARG A 241 34.61 10.05 -39.70
N GLU A 242 34.53 10.46 -40.96
CA GLU A 242 35.58 11.27 -41.58
C GLU A 242 35.66 12.67 -40.94
N LEU A 243 34.53 13.30 -40.66
CA LEU A 243 34.50 14.56 -39.91
C LEU A 243 35.04 14.38 -38.48
N ALA A 244 34.73 13.28 -37.80
CA ALA A 244 35.27 12.97 -36.48
C ALA A 244 36.80 12.85 -36.49
N ARG A 245 37.39 12.18 -37.50
CA ARG A 245 38.86 12.16 -37.65
C ARG A 245 39.46 13.56 -37.86
N ARG A 246 38.80 14.43 -38.62
CA ARG A 246 39.23 15.81 -38.81
C ARG A 246 39.13 16.63 -37.51
N VAL A 247 38.12 16.37 -36.69
CA VAL A 247 38.04 16.93 -35.33
C VAL A 247 39.19 16.41 -34.46
N GLN A 248 39.50 15.11 -34.50
CA GLN A 248 40.67 14.54 -33.81
C GLN A 248 41.98 15.19 -34.25
N ALA A 249 42.08 15.61 -35.52
CA ALA A 249 43.22 16.34 -36.07
C ALA A 249 43.26 17.83 -35.68
N GLY A 250 42.26 18.36 -34.98
CA GLY A 250 42.23 19.75 -34.52
C GLY A 250 41.47 20.72 -35.43
N GLU A 251 40.70 20.25 -36.42
CA GLU A 251 40.06 21.13 -37.39
C GLU A 251 38.77 21.78 -36.86
N LEU A 252 38.80 23.10 -36.62
CA LEU A 252 37.62 23.89 -36.22
C LEU A 252 36.42 23.76 -37.16
N GLU A 253 36.68 23.73 -38.46
CA GLU A 253 35.62 23.66 -39.46
C GLU A 253 34.91 22.30 -39.44
N ALA A 254 35.63 21.23 -39.09
CA ALA A 254 35.01 19.92 -38.90
C ALA A 254 34.09 19.88 -37.67
N VAL A 255 34.45 20.59 -36.59
CA VAL A 255 33.60 20.72 -35.39
C VAL A 255 32.28 21.41 -35.75
N ARG A 256 32.33 22.51 -36.51
CA ARG A 256 31.13 23.23 -36.97
C ARG A 256 30.27 22.39 -37.90
N GLN A 257 30.88 21.65 -38.82
CA GLN A 257 30.17 20.75 -39.73
C GLN A 257 29.52 19.58 -38.99
N LEU A 258 30.12 19.08 -37.91
CA LEU A 258 29.49 18.09 -37.04
C LEU A 258 28.30 18.69 -36.29
N ASP A 259 28.46 19.84 -35.62
CA ASP A 259 27.37 20.52 -34.90
C ASP A 259 26.13 20.72 -35.79
N GLU A 260 26.34 21.20 -37.02
CA GLU A 260 25.26 21.43 -37.98
C GLU A 260 24.57 20.14 -38.42
N LYS A 261 25.34 19.07 -38.69
CA LYS A 261 24.81 17.81 -39.22
C LYS A 261 24.13 16.93 -38.18
N LEU A 262 24.52 17.07 -36.91
CA LEU A 262 24.01 16.27 -35.80
C LEU A 262 22.75 16.89 -35.18
N ARG A 263 22.46 18.16 -35.47
CA ARG A 263 21.37 18.89 -34.86
C ARG A 263 20.02 18.22 -35.13
N GLY A 264 19.33 17.83 -34.05
CA GLY A 264 18.02 17.17 -34.10
C GLY A 264 18.07 15.67 -34.39
N ASP A 265 19.25 15.05 -34.38
CA ASP A 265 19.43 13.61 -34.56
C ASP A 265 20.24 13.02 -33.39
N ASP A 266 19.55 12.72 -32.30
CA ASP A 266 20.16 12.22 -31.07
C ASP A 266 20.84 10.86 -31.26
N GLU A 267 20.32 10.03 -32.18
CA GLU A 267 20.93 8.73 -32.48
C GLU A 267 22.31 8.94 -33.11
N LEU A 268 22.42 9.85 -34.09
CA LEU A 268 23.71 10.18 -34.69
C LEU A 268 24.68 10.84 -33.69
N CYS A 269 24.17 11.68 -32.78
CA CYS A 269 24.97 12.25 -31.69
C CYS A 269 25.59 11.17 -30.81
N VAL A 270 24.81 10.18 -30.39
CA VAL A 270 25.32 9.07 -29.58
C VAL A 270 26.31 8.21 -30.37
N GLN A 271 26.02 7.91 -31.64
CA GLN A 271 26.94 7.14 -32.48
C GLN A 271 28.29 7.84 -32.69
N ILE A 272 28.30 9.16 -32.88
CA ILE A 272 29.53 9.92 -33.13
C ILE A 272 30.33 10.19 -31.84
N ALA A 273 29.67 10.25 -30.68
CA ALA A 273 30.36 10.41 -29.40
C ALA A 273 31.40 9.29 -29.17
N SER A 274 31.00 8.05 -29.48
CA SER A 274 31.86 6.86 -29.38
C SER A 274 32.98 6.78 -30.42
N GLU A 275 33.08 7.73 -31.36
CA GLU A 275 34.19 7.82 -32.33
C GLU A 275 35.41 8.59 -31.77
N GLY A 276 35.60 8.55 -30.45
CA GLY A 276 36.80 9.08 -29.78
C GLY A 276 36.91 10.61 -29.79
N LEU A 277 35.77 11.31 -29.73
CA LEU A 277 35.73 12.77 -29.78
C LEU A 277 36.03 13.45 -28.44
N ALA A 278 35.84 12.75 -27.32
CA ALA A 278 35.96 13.32 -25.98
C ALA A 278 37.29 14.05 -25.75
N THR A 279 38.43 13.36 -25.86
CA THR A 279 39.75 13.96 -25.63
C THR A 279 40.09 15.12 -26.57
N PRO A 280 39.86 15.02 -27.90
CA PRO A 280 40.02 16.15 -28.82
C PRO A 280 39.20 17.38 -28.42
N LEU A 281 37.91 17.20 -28.11
CA LEU A 281 37.03 18.30 -27.73
C LEU A 281 37.47 18.92 -26.40
N SER A 282 37.85 18.11 -25.41
CA SER A 282 38.39 18.61 -24.13
C SER A 282 39.67 19.42 -24.30
N LYS A 283 40.54 19.03 -25.25
CA LYS A 283 41.73 19.81 -25.60
C LYS A 283 41.36 21.13 -26.27
N MET A 284 40.39 21.13 -27.18
CA MET A 284 39.89 22.31 -27.88
C MET A 284 39.24 23.34 -26.94
N LEU A 285 38.63 22.90 -25.84
CA LEU A 285 38.15 23.82 -24.79
C LEU A 285 39.28 24.68 -24.17
N GLY A 286 40.54 24.27 -24.29
CA GLY A 286 41.70 25.03 -23.82
C GLY A 286 42.21 26.09 -24.80
N ASP A 287 41.70 26.13 -26.03
CA ASP A 287 42.11 27.08 -27.07
C ASP A 287 40.98 28.07 -27.37
N SER A 288 41.23 29.37 -27.15
CA SER A 288 40.24 30.43 -27.32
C SER A 288 39.60 30.47 -28.72
N LYS A 289 40.29 29.99 -29.76
CA LYS A 289 39.75 29.94 -31.12
C LYS A 289 38.73 28.81 -31.32
N HIS A 290 38.88 27.71 -30.58
CA HIS A 290 38.07 26.50 -30.74
C HIS A 290 37.01 26.34 -29.63
N GLN A 291 37.24 26.98 -28.48
CA GLN A 291 36.51 26.78 -27.23
C GLN A 291 34.98 26.83 -27.38
N GLU A 292 34.44 27.84 -28.07
CA GLU A 292 32.98 27.98 -28.23
C GLU A 292 32.37 26.86 -29.08
N ALA A 293 33.00 26.53 -30.21
CA ALA A 293 32.51 25.49 -31.11
C ALA A 293 32.61 24.10 -30.46
N ALA A 294 33.69 23.84 -29.72
CA ALA A 294 33.87 22.61 -28.98
C ALA A 294 32.84 22.46 -27.86
N LEU A 295 32.53 23.54 -27.13
CA LEU A 295 31.53 23.53 -26.06
C LEU A 295 30.11 23.30 -26.61
N LYS A 296 29.75 23.95 -27.73
CA LYS A 296 28.46 23.73 -28.41
C LYS A 296 28.27 22.28 -28.85
N LEU A 297 29.29 21.70 -29.47
CA LEU A 297 29.25 20.30 -29.86
C LEU A 297 29.19 19.37 -28.63
N MET A 298 29.93 19.65 -27.55
CA MET A 298 29.80 18.87 -26.31
C MET A 298 28.40 18.93 -25.71
N LEU A 299 27.77 20.12 -25.70
CA LEU A 299 26.40 20.29 -25.22
C LEU A 299 25.45 19.41 -26.02
N LEU A 300 25.48 19.52 -27.35
CA LEU A 300 24.66 18.72 -28.25
C LEU A 300 24.84 17.20 -28.03
N LEU A 301 26.09 16.74 -27.89
CA LEU A 301 26.37 15.32 -27.63
C LEU A 301 25.85 14.87 -26.25
N SER A 302 26.02 15.70 -25.23
CA SER A 302 25.57 15.40 -23.87
C SER A 302 24.04 15.40 -23.73
N ASP A 303 23.34 16.34 -24.40
CA ASP A 303 21.87 16.39 -24.44
C ASP A 303 21.29 15.13 -25.10
N ALA A 304 21.89 14.70 -26.21
CA ALA A 304 21.52 13.45 -26.87
C ALA A 304 21.81 12.23 -26.00
N GLY A 305 22.93 12.26 -25.25
CA GLY A 305 23.27 11.23 -24.26
C GLY A 305 22.20 11.08 -23.18
N VAL A 306 21.71 12.20 -22.64
CA VAL A 306 20.58 12.22 -21.69
C VAL A 306 19.32 11.66 -22.33
N SER A 307 18.94 12.18 -23.50
CA SER A 307 17.69 11.83 -24.20
C SER A 307 17.63 10.35 -24.62
N GLN A 308 18.77 9.75 -24.97
CA GLN A 308 18.88 8.36 -25.40
C GLN A 308 19.35 7.40 -24.28
N SER A 309 19.55 7.90 -23.05
CA SER A 309 20.13 7.12 -21.94
C SER A 309 21.45 6.42 -22.32
N ALA A 310 22.33 7.15 -23.01
CA ALA A 310 23.63 6.68 -23.48
C ALA A 310 24.79 7.31 -22.67
N ASP A 311 25.90 6.57 -22.52
CA ASP A 311 27.00 6.96 -21.62
C ASP A 311 27.97 8.02 -22.19
N VAL A 312 27.45 9.00 -22.92
CA VAL A 312 28.25 10.09 -23.49
C VAL A 312 28.95 10.88 -22.37
N GLY A 313 28.28 11.03 -21.22
CA GLY A 313 28.82 11.78 -20.10
C GLY A 313 30.12 11.18 -19.55
N THR A 314 30.17 9.87 -19.36
CA THR A 314 31.39 9.21 -18.84
C THR A 314 32.53 9.28 -19.85
N GLU A 315 32.26 9.19 -21.15
CA GLU A 315 33.27 9.38 -22.19
C GLU A 315 33.87 10.80 -22.13
N LEU A 316 33.04 11.85 -22.03
CA LEU A 316 33.49 13.23 -21.91
C LEU A 316 34.31 13.49 -20.63
N ILE A 317 33.92 12.86 -19.52
CA ILE A 317 34.68 12.91 -18.26
C ILE A 317 36.05 12.24 -18.45
N ALA A 318 36.10 11.05 -19.04
CA ALA A 318 37.33 10.32 -19.31
C ALA A 318 38.27 11.07 -20.28
N GLY A 319 37.71 11.84 -21.22
CA GLY A 319 38.44 12.74 -22.11
C GLY A 319 39.06 13.97 -21.42
N GLY A 320 38.71 14.22 -20.17
CA GLY A 320 39.25 15.34 -19.38
C GLY A 320 38.49 16.66 -19.54
N ALA A 321 37.18 16.62 -19.85
CA ALA A 321 36.38 17.83 -20.02
C ALA A 321 36.18 18.62 -18.71
N VAL A 322 36.04 17.93 -17.57
CA VAL A 322 35.58 18.52 -16.29
C VAL A 322 36.42 19.74 -15.84
N PRO A 323 37.77 19.70 -15.76
CA PRO A 323 38.54 20.86 -15.31
C PRO A 323 38.37 22.09 -16.21
N LYS A 324 38.15 21.89 -17.52
CA LYS A 324 37.92 22.98 -18.47
C LYS A 324 36.51 23.54 -18.36
N LEU A 325 35.51 22.69 -18.15
CA LEU A 325 34.15 23.12 -17.89
C LEU A 325 34.05 23.96 -16.61
N ILE A 326 34.73 23.55 -15.52
CA ILE A 326 34.78 24.33 -14.27
C ILE A 326 35.40 25.71 -14.50
N GLN A 327 36.48 25.79 -15.30
CA GLN A 327 37.08 27.08 -15.68
C GLN A 327 36.09 27.97 -16.45
N LEU A 328 35.31 27.37 -17.36
CA LEU A 328 34.33 28.05 -18.21
C LEU A 328 33.10 28.57 -17.46
N LEU A 329 32.81 28.07 -16.25
CA LEU A 329 31.78 28.66 -15.37
C LEU A 329 32.09 30.12 -14.97
N SER A 330 33.34 30.57 -15.12
CA SER A 330 33.72 31.97 -14.88
C SER A 330 33.73 32.83 -16.15
N SER A 331 33.26 32.30 -17.30
CA SER A 331 33.19 33.02 -18.57
C SER A 331 31.80 33.60 -18.81
N ASP A 332 31.69 34.92 -18.93
CA ASP A 332 30.41 35.62 -19.14
C ASP A 332 29.61 35.08 -20.33
N SER A 333 30.29 34.65 -21.40
CA SER A 333 29.65 34.17 -22.64
C SER A 333 29.45 32.65 -22.71
N MET A 334 30.04 31.87 -21.79
CA MET A 334 30.04 30.40 -21.88
C MET A 334 29.55 29.70 -20.61
N GLN A 335 29.39 30.43 -19.51
CA GLN A 335 28.97 29.87 -18.22
C GLN A 335 27.64 29.10 -18.29
N GLU A 336 26.68 29.57 -19.10
CA GLU A 336 25.40 28.90 -19.34
C GLU A 336 25.59 27.49 -19.95
N MET A 337 26.22 27.41 -21.13
CA MET A 337 26.50 26.13 -21.79
C MET A 337 27.39 25.21 -20.94
N ALA A 338 28.35 25.77 -20.21
CA ALA A 338 29.23 24.99 -19.34
C ALA A 338 28.45 24.36 -18.17
N ALA A 339 27.51 25.09 -17.55
CA ALA A 339 26.64 24.55 -16.51
C ALA A 339 25.69 23.48 -17.05
N ALA A 340 25.07 23.70 -18.22
CA ALA A 340 24.21 22.73 -18.89
C ALA A 340 24.95 21.40 -19.15
N VAL A 341 26.15 21.46 -19.75
CA VAL A 341 26.99 20.27 -19.96
C VAL A 341 27.26 19.56 -18.64
N LEU A 342 27.71 20.28 -17.60
CA LEU A 342 27.99 19.68 -16.28
C LEU A 342 26.76 19.00 -15.67
N GLY A 343 25.56 19.58 -15.84
CA GLY A 343 24.31 18.96 -15.43
C GLY A 343 24.04 17.65 -16.16
N ASN A 344 24.19 17.63 -17.49
CA ASN A 344 24.03 16.43 -18.31
C ASN A 344 25.02 15.32 -17.93
N LEU A 345 26.27 15.67 -17.60
CA LEU A 345 27.28 14.69 -17.17
C LEU A 345 26.87 13.94 -15.88
N CYS A 346 26.04 14.57 -15.03
CA CYS A 346 25.56 14.00 -13.76
C CYS A 346 24.19 13.32 -13.86
N HIS A 347 23.47 13.49 -14.97
CA HIS A 347 22.10 13.01 -15.12
C HIS A 347 22.03 11.47 -15.00
N GLU A 348 21.17 10.98 -14.10
CA GLU A 348 21.02 9.55 -13.77
C GLU A 348 22.35 8.77 -13.52
N SER A 349 23.43 9.44 -13.10
CA SER A 349 24.76 8.82 -12.94
C SER A 349 25.43 9.14 -11.60
N PRO A 350 25.24 8.28 -10.57
CA PRO A 350 25.89 8.44 -9.26
C PRO A 350 27.42 8.51 -9.33
N GLU A 351 28.02 7.69 -10.20
CA GLU A 351 29.47 7.66 -10.37
C GLU A 351 30.02 8.98 -10.91
N ASN A 352 29.27 9.64 -11.80
CA ASN A 352 29.69 10.93 -12.34
C ASN A 352 29.46 12.05 -11.33
N GLN A 353 28.39 12.00 -10.53
CA GLN A 353 28.19 12.92 -9.40
C GLN A 353 29.39 12.91 -8.43
N ASP A 354 29.93 11.72 -8.12
CA ASP A 354 31.14 11.56 -7.31
C ASP A 354 32.40 12.12 -8.00
N LYS A 355 32.60 11.83 -9.29
CA LYS A 355 33.76 12.33 -10.07
C LYS A 355 33.76 13.85 -10.22
N LEU A 356 32.57 14.45 -10.28
CA LEU A 356 32.38 15.90 -10.45
C LEU A 356 32.30 16.65 -9.11
N ALA A 357 32.33 15.93 -7.98
CA ALA A 357 32.23 16.54 -6.65
C ALA A 357 33.47 17.41 -6.32
N ASP A 358 33.40 18.67 -6.73
CA ASP A 358 34.44 19.66 -6.57
C ASP A 358 33.87 20.94 -5.91
N ASN A 359 34.48 21.36 -4.80
CA ASN A 359 33.99 22.50 -4.04
C ASN A 359 34.05 23.82 -4.82
N GLN A 360 35.02 23.99 -5.73
CA GLN A 360 35.12 25.18 -6.55
C GLN A 360 33.99 25.20 -7.60
N MET A 361 33.66 24.06 -8.20
CA MET A 361 32.50 23.91 -9.07
C MET A 361 31.21 24.26 -8.31
N PHE A 362 30.98 23.65 -7.16
CA PHE A 362 29.77 23.91 -6.36
C PHE A 362 29.65 25.39 -6.00
N GLN A 363 30.73 26.02 -5.55
CA GLN A 363 30.73 27.45 -5.25
C GLN A 363 30.35 28.28 -6.48
N LYS A 364 30.89 27.97 -7.66
CA LYS A 364 30.57 28.69 -8.90
C LYS A 364 29.12 28.53 -9.31
N LEU A 365 28.58 27.31 -9.29
CA LEU A 365 27.16 27.06 -9.58
C LEU A 365 26.25 27.83 -8.61
N VAL A 366 26.57 27.86 -7.31
CA VAL A 366 25.81 28.61 -6.31
C VAL A 366 25.93 30.13 -6.50
N GLU A 367 27.09 30.65 -6.93
CA GLU A 367 27.25 32.05 -7.33
C GLU A 367 26.34 32.40 -8.51
N MET A 368 26.31 31.55 -9.54
CA MET A 368 25.53 31.72 -10.77
C MET A 368 24.02 31.75 -10.56
N LEU A 369 23.48 31.14 -9.49
CA LEU A 369 22.06 31.25 -9.13
C LEU A 369 21.61 32.70 -8.88
N SER A 370 22.53 33.64 -8.65
CA SER A 370 22.23 35.07 -8.49
C SER A 370 22.29 35.86 -9.80
N PHE A 371 22.58 35.20 -10.93
CA PHE A 371 22.64 35.84 -12.25
C PHE A 371 21.26 35.80 -12.95
N PRO A 372 21.00 36.72 -13.89
CA PRO A 372 19.70 36.76 -14.57
C PRO A 372 19.57 35.69 -15.66
N GLY A 373 18.32 35.29 -15.94
CA GLY A 373 17.95 34.51 -17.13
C GLY A 373 18.48 33.08 -17.13
N ALA A 374 18.94 32.62 -18.30
CA ALA A 374 19.34 31.24 -18.53
C ALA A 374 20.52 30.80 -17.66
N VAL A 375 21.39 31.72 -17.23
CA VAL A 375 22.56 31.34 -16.42
C VAL A 375 22.16 30.74 -15.06
N ALA A 376 21.19 31.35 -14.36
CA ALA A 376 20.69 30.79 -13.11
C ALA A 376 19.88 29.50 -13.33
N GLN A 377 19.17 29.42 -14.45
CA GLN A 377 18.41 28.22 -14.84
C GLN A 377 19.33 27.01 -15.02
N GLU A 378 20.42 27.14 -15.78
CA GLU A 378 21.37 26.05 -16.02
C GLU A 378 22.18 25.71 -14.77
N ALA A 379 22.47 26.71 -13.92
CA ALA A 379 23.07 26.45 -12.61
C ALA A 379 22.14 25.62 -11.70
N ALA A 380 20.83 25.92 -11.70
CA ALA A 380 19.85 25.13 -10.95
C ALA A 380 19.71 23.71 -11.52
N TYR A 381 19.71 23.54 -12.84
CA TYR A 381 19.71 22.24 -13.50
C TYR A 381 20.92 21.39 -13.11
N ALA A 382 22.12 21.98 -13.13
CA ALA A 382 23.33 21.30 -12.71
C ALA A 382 23.28 20.89 -11.23
N ILE A 383 22.84 21.79 -10.34
CA ILE A 383 22.68 21.50 -8.90
C ILE A 383 21.66 20.39 -8.67
N TRP A 384 20.53 20.40 -9.38
CA TRP A 384 19.55 19.33 -9.31
C TRP A 384 20.20 17.98 -9.61
N ASN A 385 20.80 17.82 -10.80
CA ASN A 385 21.41 16.55 -11.20
C ASN A 385 22.59 16.12 -10.29
N LEU A 386 23.31 17.06 -9.67
CA LEU A 386 24.36 16.79 -8.70
C LEU A 386 23.85 16.29 -7.33
N THR A 387 22.59 16.57 -6.99
CA THR A 387 22.02 16.30 -5.65
C THR A 387 21.07 15.12 -5.62
N VAL A 388 20.57 14.65 -6.77
CA VAL A 388 19.66 13.50 -6.84
C VAL A 388 20.27 12.27 -6.15
N GLY A 389 19.69 11.88 -5.01
CA GLY A 389 20.14 10.73 -4.23
C GLY A 389 21.51 10.90 -3.56
N HIS A 390 22.11 12.10 -3.60
CA HIS A 390 23.51 12.32 -3.20
C HIS A 390 23.63 13.27 -2.01
N GLU A 391 23.56 12.72 -0.80
CA GLU A 391 23.54 13.48 0.47
C GLU A 391 24.79 14.36 0.65
N LYS A 392 25.99 13.84 0.36
CA LYS A 392 27.25 14.59 0.52
C LYS A 392 27.31 15.84 -0.37
N ASN A 393 26.77 15.75 -1.58
CA ASN A 393 26.74 16.88 -2.51
C ASN A 393 25.69 17.89 -2.05
N SER A 394 24.52 17.39 -1.63
CA SER A 394 23.45 18.20 -1.06
C SER A 394 23.94 19.03 0.13
N ASP A 395 24.66 18.40 1.06
CA ASP A 395 25.28 19.05 2.22
C ASP A 395 26.31 20.12 1.83
N ALA A 396 27.20 19.81 0.89
CA ALA A 396 28.22 20.75 0.44
C ALA A 396 27.60 21.99 -0.23
N ILE A 397 26.64 21.76 -1.14
CA ILE A 397 25.92 22.82 -1.86
C ILE A 397 25.03 23.64 -0.91
N ALA A 398 24.39 22.99 0.07
CA ALA A 398 23.57 23.67 1.07
C ALA A 398 24.40 24.64 1.92
N ARG A 399 25.59 24.21 2.39
CA ARG A 399 26.52 25.04 3.17
C ARG A 399 27.04 26.27 2.41
N LEU A 400 27.06 26.22 1.08
CA LEU A 400 27.43 27.35 0.22
C LEU A 400 26.29 28.37 0.05
N GLY A 401 25.10 28.12 0.62
CA GLY A 401 23.98 29.05 0.58
C GLY A 401 23.10 28.91 -0.66
N ALA A 402 23.00 27.71 -1.25
CA ALA A 402 22.16 27.46 -2.41
C ALA A 402 20.66 27.66 -2.13
N VAL A 403 20.18 27.21 -0.96
CA VAL A 403 18.73 27.16 -0.66
C VAL A 403 18.03 28.52 -0.77
N PRO A 404 18.51 29.62 -0.16
CA PRO A 404 17.86 30.92 -0.33
C PRO A 404 17.85 31.42 -1.77
N LYS A 405 18.88 31.09 -2.57
CA LYS A 405 18.98 31.50 -3.97
C LYS A 405 18.03 30.70 -4.87
N LEU A 406 17.94 29.39 -4.66
CA LEU A 406 16.95 28.54 -5.33
C LEU A 406 15.52 28.98 -4.98
N ALA A 407 15.27 29.33 -3.71
CA ALA A 407 13.98 29.85 -3.27
C ALA A 407 13.61 31.18 -3.94
N GLU A 408 14.59 32.05 -4.24
CA GLU A 408 14.38 33.25 -5.03
C GLU A 408 14.12 32.91 -6.51
N LEU A 409 14.85 31.94 -7.06
CA LEU A 409 14.69 31.51 -8.45
C LEU A 409 13.31 30.92 -8.74
N LEU A 410 12.63 30.30 -7.76
CA LEU A 410 11.23 29.88 -7.88
C LEU A 410 10.27 31.03 -8.25
N LYS A 411 10.66 32.29 -8.05
CA LYS A 411 9.85 33.48 -8.41
C LYS A 411 10.08 33.96 -9.84
N SER A 412 10.94 33.29 -10.60
CA SER A 412 11.17 33.56 -12.02
C SER A 412 9.87 33.44 -12.82
N THR A 413 9.80 34.10 -13.97
CA THR A 413 8.71 33.92 -14.95
C THR A 413 8.98 32.80 -15.95
N SER A 414 10.17 32.16 -15.89
CA SER A 414 10.51 31.01 -16.73
C SER A 414 10.11 29.72 -16.03
N ASP A 415 9.25 28.92 -16.67
CA ASP A 415 8.82 27.61 -16.15
C ASP A 415 10.00 26.67 -15.97
N ILE A 416 10.97 26.67 -16.89
CA ILE A 416 12.19 25.85 -16.79
C ILE A 416 13.01 26.25 -15.55
N ALA A 417 13.12 27.55 -15.27
CA ALA A 417 13.83 28.02 -14.08
C ALA A 417 13.10 27.61 -12.78
N GLN A 418 11.76 27.67 -12.78
CA GLN A 418 10.93 27.22 -11.66
C GLN A 418 11.05 25.71 -11.44
N GLU A 419 10.98 24.92 -12.51
CA GLU A 419 11.14 23.46 -12.50
C GLU A 419 12.51 23.09 -11.92
N ASN A 420 13.59 23.62 -12.50
CA ASN A 420 14.95 23.33 -12.08
C ASN A 420 15.19 23.74 -10.62
N ALA A 421 14.67 24.89 -10.20
CA ALA A 421 14.76 25.33 -8.81
C ALA A 421 13.98 24.40 -7.87
N ALA A 422 12.75 24.01 -8.22
CA ALA A 422 11.94 23.10 -7.42
C ALA A 422 12.56 21.70 -7.32
N GLY A 423 13.09 21.17 -8.43
CA GLY A 423 13.80 19.90 -8.47
C GLY A 423 15.07 19.94 -7.62
N ALA A 424 15.89 20.98 -7.76
CA ALA A 424 17.08 21.18 -6.91
C ALA A 424 16.71 21.25 -5.42
N LEU A 425 15.64 21.97 -5.06
CA LEU A 425 15.17 22.04 -3.67
C LEU A 425 14.65 20.69 -3.17
N MET A 426 13.91 19.96 -4.00
CA MET A 426 13.40 18.63 -3.66
C MET A 426 14.55 17.69 -3.25
N HIS A 427 15.66 17.70 -3.97
CA HIS A 427 16.78 16.79 -3.69
C HIS A 427 17.74 17.31 -2.62
N ILE A 428 17.99 18.63 -2.56
CA ILE A 428 18.89 19.19 -1.54
C ILE A 428 18.33 19.06 -0.13
N THR A 429 16.99 18.94 0.01
CA THR A 429 16.33 18.78 1.32
C THR A 429 16.63 17.46 2.02
N ILE A 430 17.37 16.53 1.41
CA ILE A 430 17.96 15.41 2.16
C ILE A 430 18.95 15.92 3.24
N SER A 431 19.59 17.07 3.01
CA SER A 431 20.50 17.74 3.93
C SER A 431 19.75 18.41 5.09
N GLN A 432 20.22 18.21 6.32
CA GLN A 432 19.65 18.86 7.51
C GLN A 432 19.89 20.38 7.50
N GLU A 433 21.04 20.83 7.01
CA GLU A 433 21.37 22.24 6.83
C GLU A 433 20.41 22.90 5.85
N ALA A 434 20.13 22.26 4.72
CA ALA A 434 19.16 22.77 3.75
C ALA A 434 17.77 22.93 4.37
N ARG A 435 17.30 21.91 5.10
CA ARG A 435 16.02 21.92 5.80
C ARG A 435 15.93 23.09 6.78
N SER A 436 17.00 23.45 7.48
CA SER A 436 16.95 24.53 8.49
C SER A 436 16.58 25.92 7.95
N VAL A 437 16.74 26.15 6.64
CA VAL A 437 16.52 27.46 5.99
C VAL A 437 15.49 27.44 4.85
N ILE A 438 14.90 26.28 4.53
CA ILE A 438 13.97 26.08 3.40
C ILE A 438 12.60 26.74 3.61
N GLY A 439 12.25 27.13 4.84
CA GLY A 439 10.90 27.59 5.20
C GLY A 439 10.35 28.75 4.35
N ASN A 440 11.23 29.59 3.80
CA ASN A 440 10.84 30.71 2.94
C ASN A 440 10.43 30.28 1.52
N ALA A 441 10.79 29.06 1.08
CA ALA A 441 10.39 28.52 -0.22
C ALA A 441 8.97 27.94 -0.21
N ILE A 442 8.48 27.49 0.96
CA ILE A 442 7.20 26.76 1.10
C ILE A 442 6.01 27.51 0.49
N PRO A 443 5.79 28.82 0.73
CA PRO A 443 4.66 29.53 0.13
C PRO A 443 4.68 29.49 -1.40
N LYS A 444 5.86 29.68 -2.01
CA LYS A 444 6.00 29.64 -3.46
C LYS A 444 5.85 28.23 -4.00
N LEU A 445 6.40 27.21 -3.33
CA LEU A 445 6.18 25.80 -3.70
C LEU A 445 4.69 25.43 -3.67
N CYS A 446 3.91 25.94 -2.69
CA CYS A 446 2.46 25.72 -2.65
C CYS A 446 1.74 26.43 -3.80
N GLU A 447 2.18 27.63 -4.18
CA GLU A 447 1.66 28.37 -5.34
C GLU A 447 1.87 27.60 -6.66
N LEU A 448 3.06 27.02 -6.84
CA LEU A 448 3.44 26.26 -8.04
C LEU A 448 2.67 24.94 -8.23
N LEU A 449 1.88 24.50 -7.26
CA LEU A 449 0.98 23.35 -7.42
C LEU A 449 -0.28 23.67 -8.25
N GLN A 450 -0.56 24.95 -8.49
CA GLN A 450 -1.78 25.36 -9.19
C GLN A 450 -1.73 24.92 -10.66
N GLY A 451 -2.86 24.47 -11.21
CA GLY A 451 -2.95 23.99 -12.59
C GLY A 451 -2.73 25.06 -13.68
N SER A 452 -2.38 26.29 -13.29
CA SER A 452 -1.93 27.35 -14.22
C SER A 452 -0.45 27.26 -14.56
N PHE A 453 0.32 26.43 -13.86
CA PHE A 453 1.74 26.18 -14.13
C PHE A 453 1.93 24.90 -14.95
N GLU A 454 3.09 24.80 -15.61
CA GLU A 454 3.43 23.62 -16.40
C GLU A 454 3.47 22.34 -15.53
N PRO A 455 3.07 21.17 -16.09
CA PRO A 455 3.01 19.93 -15.34
C PRO A 455 4.32 19.54 -14.66
N GLU A 456 5.46 19.77 -15.32
CA GLU A 456 6.80 19.50 -14.82
C GLU A 456 7.11 20.32 -13.55
N VAL A 457 6.77 21.61 -13.56
CA VAL A 457 6.93 22.52 -12.41
C VAL A 457 6.12 22.03 -11.22
N SER A 458 4.84 21.74 -11.44
CA SER A 458 3.94 21.26 -10.37
C SER A 458 4.37 19.89 -9.82
N THR A 459 4.96 19.03 -10.66
CA THR A 459 5.52 17.74 -10.27
C THR A 459 6.67 17.93 -9.30
N GLN A 460 7.66 18.76 -9.65
CA GLN A 460 8.81 19.02 -8.77
C GLN A 460 8.40 19.72 -7.48
N ALA A 461 7.45 20.66 -7.54
CA ALA A 461 6.91 21.31 -6.37
C ALA A 461 6.24 20.31 -5.41
N ALA A 462 5.42 19.39 -5.93
CA ALA A 462 4.80 18.34 -5.12
C ALA A 462 5.83 17.42 -4.46
N GLY A 463 6.90 17.06 -5.19
CA GLY A 463 8.00 16.24 -4.66
C GLY A 463 8.77 16.94 -3.53
N ALA A 464 9.05 18.24 -3.68
CA ALA A 464 9.66 19.04 -2.62
C ALA A 464 8.76 19.09 -1.37
N LEU A 465 7.46 19.32 -1.53
CA LEU A 465 6.51 19.39 -0.42
C LEU A 465 6.31 18.04 0.28
N LEU A 466 6.35 16.92 -0.46
CA LEU A 466 6.37 15.57 0.10
C LEU A 466 7.52 15.39 1.09
N ASN A 467 8.74 15.73 0.68
CA ASN A 467 9.94 15.63 1.52
C ASN A 467 9.90 16.59 2.72
N LEU A 468 9.31 17.78 2.57
CA LEU A 468 9.18 18.74 3.68
C LEU A 468 8.14 18.31 4.71
N ALA A 469 7.03 17.71 4.26
CA ALA A 469 5.96 17.24 5.13
C ALA A 469 6.34 16.00 5.95
N SER A 470 7.34 15.22 5.53
CA SER A 470 7.73 13.97 6.19
C SER A 470 8.48 14.17 7.51
N ASP A 471 9.23 15.27 7.64
CA ASP A 471 10.23 15.45 8.70
C ASP A 471 9.91 16.55 9.71
N SER A 472 9.05 17.51 9.36
CA SER A 472 8.78 18.68 10.19
C SER A 472 7.29 18.92 10.32
N SER A 473 6.75 18.78 11.54
CA SER A 473 5.37 19.17 11.84
C SER A 473 5.12 20.66 11.60
N GLU A 474 6.16 21.49 11.73
CA GLU A 474 6.06 22.93 11.44
C GLU A 474 5.91 23.18 9.94
N TYR A 475 6.69 22.52 9.09
CA TYR A 475 6.53 22.62 7.64
C TYR A 475 5.20 22.02 7.19
N ALA A 476 4.77 20.89 7.74
CA ALA A 476 3.44 20.35 7.46
C ALA A 476 2.33 21.39 7.74
N LYS A 477 2.36 22.06 8.90
CA LYS A 477 1.40 23.13 9.23
C LYS A 477 1.51 24.33 8.29
N GLN A 478 2.73 24.73 7.93
CA GLN A 478 2.95 25.82 7.00
C GLN A 478 2.40 25.49 5.60
N ILE A 479 2.62 24.28 5.09
CA ILE A 479 2.11 23.78 3.81
C ILE A 479 0.58 23.79 3.80
N VAL A 480 -0.05 23.30 4.87
CA VAL A 480 -1.52 23.35 5.02
C VAL A 480 -2.02 24.78 5.06
N SER A 481 -1.37 25.66 5.82
CA SER A 481 -1.77 27.06 6.00
C SER A 481 -1.62 27.89 4.71
N ASN A 482 -0.72 27.49 3.82
CA ASN A 482 -0.56 28.07 2.48
C ASN A 482 -1.51 27.45 1.43
N GLY A 483 -2.49 26.65 1.85
CA GLY A 483 -3.57 26.18 0.97
C GLY A 483 -3.16 25.09 -0.02
N ALA A 484 -2.16 24.27 0.29
CA ALA A 484 -1.69 23.23 -0.63
C ALA A 484 -2.70 22.08 -0.84
N VAL A 485 -3.55 21.78 0.16
CA VAL A 485 -4.41 20.57 0.16
C VAL A 485 -5.30 20.47 -1.10
N PRO A 486 -6.04 21.52 -1.53
CA PRO A 486 -6.82 21.47 -2.77
C PRO A 486 -5.99 21.16 -4.02
N SER A 487 -4.83 21.80 -4.14
CA SER A 487 -3.96 21.61 -5.29
C SER A 487 -3.37 20.20 -5.33
N LEU A 488 -2.95 19.66 -4.18
CA LEU A 488 -2.48 18.27 -4.09
C LEU A 488 -3.59 17.28 -4.44
N VAL A 489 -4.82 17.49 -3.96
CA VAL A 489 -5.96 16.62 -4.33
C VAL A 489 -6.25 16.68 -5.84
N ASN A 490 -6.15 17.86 -6.45
CA ASN A 490 -6.31 18.02 -7.90
C ASN A 490 -5.19 17.31 -8.67
N LEU A 491 -3.95 17.40 -8.22
CA LEU A 491 -2.81 16.70 -8.85
C LEU A 491 -2.94 15.18 -8.76
N VAL A 492 -3.41 14.62 -7.62
CA VAL A 492 -3.73 13.17 -7.52
C VAL A 492 -4.78 12.75 -8.55
N LYS A 493 -5.75 13.61 -8.83
CA LYS A 493 -6.85 13.32 -9.74
C LYS A 493 -6.40 13.41 -11.22
N ASP A 494 -5.85 14.54 -11.60
CA ASP A 494 -5.69 14.96 -13.01
C ASP A 494 -4.23 15.23 -13.42
N GLY A 495 -3.27 15.12 -12.49
CA GLY A 495 -1.85 15.39 -12.77
C GLY A 495 -1.11 14.27 -13.54
N PRO A 496 0.13 14.54 -13.99
CA PRO A 496 1.04 13.52 -14.49
C PRO A 496 1.28 12.41 -13.46
N ASP A 497 1.74 11.26 -13.92
CA ASP A 497 1.89 10.06 -13.08
C ASP A 497 2.77 10.32 -11.84
N LEU A 498 3.94 10.92 -12.06
CA LEU A 498 4.85 11.24 -10.97
C LEU A 498 4.27 12.31 -10.02
N ALA A 499 3.52 13.29 -10.54
CA ALA A 499 2.84 14.29 -9.72
C ALA A 499 1.76 13.67 -8.84
N LYS A 500 1.03 12.66 -9.35
CA LYS A 500 0.02 11.92 -8.59
C LYS A 500 0.64 11.19 -7.41
N GLU A 501 1.77 10.52 -7.65
CA GLU A 501 2.53 9.81 -6.62
C GLU A 501 3.02 10.77 -5.53
N TYR A 502 3.72 11.83 -5.92
CA TYR A 502 4.23 12.83 -4.98
C TYR A 502 3.12 13.53 -4.21
N SER A 503 2.01 13.84 -4.88
CA SER A 503 0.88 14.49 -4.22
C SER A 503 0.15 13.57 -3.25
N ALA A 504 -0.01 12.29 -3.59
CA ALA A 504 -0.56 11.29 -2.68
C ALA A 504 0.34 11.11 -1.44
N GLY A 505 1.66 11.06 -1.63
CA GLY A 505 2.61 10.98 -0.54
C GLY A 505 2.62 12.24 0.34
N ALA A 506 2.55 13.42 -0.27
CA ALA A 506 2.44 14.68 0.47
C ALA A 506 1.16 14.69 1.32
N LEU A 507 0.01 14.34 0.74
CA LEU A 507 -1.25 14.20 1.49
C LEU A 507 -1.14 13.17 2.62
N MET A 508 -0.52 12.01 2.37
CA MET A 508 -0.28 11.00 3.40
C MET A 508 0.47 11.60 4.60
N ASN A 509 1.55 12.35 4.36
CA ASN A 509 2.32 12.97 5.45
C ASN A 509 1.55 14.11 6.15
N LEU A 510 0.88 14.98 5.40
CA LEU A 510 0.12 16.11 5.96
C LEU A 510 -1.06 15.67 6.84
N MET A 511 -1.72 14.57 6.50
CA MET A 511 -2.87 14.05 7.26
C MET A 511 -2.47 13.23 8.50
N ARG A 512 -1.17 12.95 8.69
CA ARG A 512 -0.69 12.06 9.75
C ARG A 512 -0.95 12.67 11.13
N GLY A 513 -1.90 12.10 11.86
CA GLY A 513 -2.29 12.58 13.19
C GLY A 513 -3.10 13.87 13.19
N ASP A 514 -3.49 14.39 12.02
CA ASP A 514 -4.28 15.62 11.89
C ASP A 514 -5.65 15.33 11.26
N MET A 515 -6.65 15.21 12.13
CA MET A 515 -8.01 14.87 11.74
C MET A 515 -8.73 15.99 10.98
N GLU A 516 -8.32 17.25 11.20
CA GLU A 516 -8.89 18.41 10.51
C GLU A 516 -8.41 18.46 9.07
N VAL A 517 -7.09 18.30 8.84
CA VAL A 517 -6.50 18.21 7.50
C VAL A 517 -7.09 17.04 6.72
N ALA A 518 -7.20 15.86 7.35
CA ALA A 518 -7.82 14.69 6.72
C ALA A 518 -9.30 14.93 6.38
N SER A 519 -10.05 15.66 7.21
CA SER A 519 -11.45 16.00 6.93
C SER A 519 -11.57 16.99 5.79
N ASN A 520 -10.67 17.97 5.71
CA ASN A 520 -10.62 18.93 4.62
C ASN A 520 -10.28 18.25 3.29
N ALA A 521 -9.26 17.39 3.27
CA ALA A 521 -8.88 16.60 2.09
C ALA A 521 -10.04 15.72 1.60
N ALA A 522 -10.73 15.03 2.51
CA ALA A 522 -11.92 14.22 2.17
C ALA A 522 -13.01 15.06 1.49
N LYS A 523 -13.34 16.25 2.05
CA LYS A 523 -14.33 17.18 1.47
C LYS A 523 -13.97 17.66 0.07
N GLN A 524 -12.68 17.72 -0.24
CA GLN A 524 -12.16 18.13 -1.55
C GLN A 524 -12.10 16.98 -2.56
N GLY A 525 -12.50 15.76 -2.16
CA GLY A 525 -12.52 14.59 -3.06
C GLY A 525 -11.26 13.75 -3.04
N ALA A 526 -10.43 13.82 -1.99
CA ALA A 526 -9.22 13.00 -1.89
C ALA A 526 -9.51 11.49 -1.97
N ILE A 527 -10.56 11.00 -1.31
CA ILE A 527 -10.89 9.56 -1.25
C ILE A 527 -11.08 8.92 -2.64
N PRO A 528 -12.00 9.41 -3.51
CA PRO A 528 -12.16 8.82 -4.83
C PRO A 528 -10.91 8.96 -5.72
N SER A 529 -10.16 10.06 -5.60
CA SER A 529 -8.93 10.26 -6.39
C SER A 529 -7.82 9.28 -5.99
N LEU A 530 -7.59 9.10 -4.68
CA LEU A 530 -6.64 8.13 -4.14
C LEU A 530 -7.07 6.69 -4.48
N ALA A 531 -8.34 6.37 -4.34
CA ALA A 531 -8.88 5.06 -4.72
C ALA A 531 -8.61 4.76 -6.21
N ASN A 532 -8.82 5.73 -7.10
CA ASN A 532 -8.53 5.58 -8.52
C ASN A 532 -7.04 5.35 -8.81
N LEU A 533 -6.15 6.01 -8.05
CA LEU A 533 -4.69 5.84 -8.19
C LEU A 533 -4.25 4.38 -7.93
N LEU A 534 -4.98 3.62 -7.11
CA LEU A 534 -4.69 2.20 -6.87
C LEU A 534 -4.87 1.31 -8.10
N SER A 535 -5.50 1.80 -9.17
CA SER A 535 -5.63 1.05 -10.44
C SER A 535 -4.32 0.99 -11.23
N ARG A 536 -3.27 1.69 -10.77
CA ARG A 536 -1.98 1.82 -11.43
C ARG A 536 -0.89 1.16 -10.58
N PRO A 537 0.14 0.55 -11.17
CA PRO A 537 1.22 -0.07 -10.39
C PRO A 537 2.01 0.89 -9.51
N SER A 538 2.13 2.17 -9.90
CA SER A 538 2.89 3.18 -9.18
C SER A 538 2.02 3.98 -8.21
N GLY A 539 2.60 4.45 -7.10
CA GLY A 539 1.89 5.21 -6.08
C GLY A 539 0.98 4.40 -5.14
N HIS A 540 1.06 3.07 -5.17
CA HIS A 540 0.26 2.21 -4.29
C HIS A 540 0.49 2.51 -2.81
N SER A 541 1.75 2.63 -2.38
CA SER A 541 2.10 2.83 -0.97
C SER A 541 1.56 4.16 -0.45
N GLU A 542 1.79 5.24 -1.22
CA GLU A 542 1.36 6.59 -0.93
C GLU A 542 -0.17 6.69 -0.87
N SER A 543 -0.85 6.10 -1.85
CA SER A 543 -2.31 6.11 -1.91
C SER A 543 -2.94 5.33 -0.75
N LEU A 544 -2.47 4.10 -0.50
CA LEU A 544 -2.96 3.28 0.61
C LEU A 544 -2.69 3.95 1.96
N GLY A 545 -1.51 4.55 2.14
CA GLY A 545 -1.16 5.25 3.37
C GLY A 545 -2.00 6.52 3.59
N ALA A 546 -2.26 7.29 2.54
CA ALA A 546 -3.17 8.43 2.59
C ALA A 546 -4.60 8.00 2.93
N LEU A 547 -5.10 6.91 2.32
CA LEU A 547 -6.40 6.33 2.64
C LEU A 547 -6.45 5.80 4.09
N ALA A 548 -5.36 5.21 4.60
CA ALA A 548 -5.29 4.75 5.99
C ALA A 548 -5.40 5.92 6.97
N ASN A 549 -4.73 7.04 6.70
CA ASN A 549 -4.86 8.26 7.51
C ASN A 549 -6.25 8.88 7.43
N LEU A 550 -6.90 8.83 6.26
CA LEU A 550 -8.30 9.23 6.09
C LEU A 550 -9.27 8.30 6.86
N ALA A 551 -8.99 6.99 6.91
CA ALA A 551 -9.83 6.03 7.64
C ALA A 551 -9.72 6.18 9.17
N SER A 552 -8.58 6.66 9.66
CA SER A 552 -8.34 6.78 11.10
C SER A 552 -9.39 7.66 11.78
N GLY A 553 -9.93 7.18 12.91
CA GLY A 553 -10.78 7.93 13.82
C GLY A 553 -12.11 8.48 13.27
N SER A 554 -12.59 8.04 12.10
CA SER A 554 -13.80 8.59 11.48
C SER A 554 -14.65 7.55 10.75
N SER A 555 -15.80 7.19 11.34
CA SER A 555 -16.77 6.27 10.73
C SER A 555 -17.33 6.77 9.40
N GLU A 556 -17.52 8.08 9.25
CA GLU A 556 -17.99 8.66 8.00
C GLU A 556 -16.98 8.44 6.85
N ARG A 557 -15.69 8.74 7.10
CA ARG A 557 -14.63 8.54 6.10
C ARG A 557 -14.38 7.07 5.82
N GLN A 558 -14.42 6.20 6.84
CA GLN A 558 -14.38 4.74 6.65
C GLN A 558 -15.47 4.25 5.68
N ILE A 559 -16.71 4.73 5.83
CA ILE A 559 -17.82 4.41 4.91
C ILE A 559 -17.56 4.95 3.51
N GLN A 560 -17.02 6.16 3.36
CA GLN A 560 -16.69 6.74 2.06
C GLN A 560 -15.60 5.94 1.34
N ILE A 561 -14.56 5.52 2.05
CA ILE A 561 -13.47 4.67 1.53
C ILE A 561 -14.02 3.30 1.13
N TYR A 562 -14.88 2.69 1.95
CA TYR A 562 -15.56 1.45 1.59
C TYR A 562 -16.38 1.60 0.30
N LYS A 563 -17.14 2.69 0.15
CA LYS A 563 -17.91 2.99 -1.07
C LYS A 563 -17.03 3.24 -2.30
N ALA A 564 -15.77 3.62 -2.10
CA ALA A 564 -14.78 3.72 -3.17
C ALA A 564 -14.23 2.35 -3.63
N GLN A 565 -14.73 1.24 -3.06
CA GLN A 565 -14.48 -0.14 -3.50
C GLN A 565 -13.01 -0.59 -3.49
N VAL A 566 -12.19 0.00 -2.62
CA VAL A 566 -10.74 -0.30 -2.54
C VAL A 566 -10.42 -1.61 -1.80
N THR A 567 -11.37 -2.22 -1.10
CA THR A 567 -11.11 -3.33 -0.15
C THR A 567 -10.45 -4.54 -0.82
N ARG A 568 -10.98 -5.04 -1.94
CA ARG A 568 -10.42 -6.21 -2.64
C ARG A 568 -9.00 -5.94 -3.16
N LYS A 569 -8.77 -4.75 -3.74
CA LYS A 569 -7.45 -4.34 -4.21
C LYS A 569 -6.46 -4.19 -3.05
N THR A 570 -6.89 -3.62 -1.92
CA THR A 570 -6.08 -3.51 -0.69
C THR A 570 -5.66 -4.89 -0.18
N VAL A 571 -6.58 -5.86 -0.16
CA VAL A 571 -6.27 -7.25 0.23
C VAL A 571 -5.25 -7.89 -0.72
N ALA A 572 -5.40 -7.69 -2.04
CA ALA A 572 -4.44 -8.20 -3.02
C ALA A 572 -3.03 -7.59 -2.81
N LEU A 573 -2.96 -6.29 -2.49
CA LEU A 573 -1.70 -5.56 -2.25
C LEU A 573 -0.98 -5.96 -0.94
N LEU A 574 -1.59 -6.78 -0.07
CA LEU A 574 -0.86 -7.45 1.02
C LEU A 574 0.17 -8.48 0.50
N GLY A 575 0.05 -8.90 -0.77
CA GLY A 575 0.99 -9.80 -1.44
C GLY A 575 2.03 -9.11 -2.31
N ASP A 576 2.09 -7.77 -2.31
CA ASP A 576 3.02 -6.99 -3.14
C ASP A 576 4.48 -7.25 -2.76
N GLU A 577 5.41 -7.12 -3.71
CA GLU A 577 6.85 -7.28 -3.45
C GLU A 577 7.41 -6.14 -2.60
N ASP A 578 6.85 -4.93 -2.73
CA ASP A 578 7.24 -3.77 -1.94
C ASP A 578 6.62 -3.83 -0.54
N VAL A 579 7.50 -3.86 0.47
CA VAL A 579 7.11 -3.89 1.88
C VAL A 579 6.34 -2.64 2.29
N ASP A 580 6.62 -1.48 1.70
CA ASP A 580 5.92 -0.23 2.02
C ASP A 580 4.46 -0.28 1.53
N VAL A 581 4.22 -0.90 0.36
CA VAL A 581 2.86 -1.19 -0.13
C VAL A 581 2.13 -2.13 0.83
N ARG A 582 2.75 -3.26 1.22
CA ARG A 582 2.16 -4.22 2.15
C ARG A 582 1.83 -3.58 3.50
N ARG A 583 2.75 -2.79 4.07
CA ARG A 583 2.57 -2.03 5.31
C ARG A 583 1.36 -1.09 5.21
N SER A 584 1.26 -0.33 4.12
CA SER A 584 0.16 0.62 3.93
C SER A 584 -1.19 -0.08 3.71
N ALA A 585 -1.20 -1.23 3.03
CA ALA A 585 -2.39 -2.06 2.88
C ALA A 585 -2.88 -2.58 4.23
N ALA A 586 -1.99 -3.12 5.06
CA ALA A 586 -2.33 -3.60 6.40
C ALA A 586 -2.84 -2.47 7.30
N ALA A 587 -2.24 -1.27 7.24
CA ALA A 587 -2.71 -0.10 7.98
C ALA A 587 -4.12 0.34 7.57
N LEU A 588 -4.42 0.35 6.27
CA LEU A 588 -5.77 0.68 5.79
C LEU A 588 -6.80 -0.31 6.32
N LEU A 589 -6.52 -1.62 6.23
CA LEU A 589 -7.43 -2.65 6.76
C LEU A 589 -7.59 -2.53 8.28
N MET A 590 -6.50 -2.29 9.01
CA MET A 590 -6.52 -2.07 10.46
C MET A 590 -7.43 -0.90 10.83
N ASN A 591 -7.40 0.20 10.06
CA ASN A 591 -8.21 1.39 10.34
C ASN A 591 -9.65 1.30 9.85
N LEU A 592 -9.97 0.38 8.93
CA LEU A 592 -11.34 0.12 8.48
C LEU A 592 -12.05 -0.94 9.36
N ALA A 593 -11.30 -1.89 9.91
CA ALA A 593 -11.81 -3.03 10.67
C ALA A 593 -12.62 -2.70 11.95
N PRO A 594 -12.42 -1.57 12.67
CA PRO A 594 -13.27 -1.23 13.80
C PRO A 594 -14.74 -1.02 13.44
N HIS A 595 -15.05 -0.66 12.19
CA HIS A 595 -16.42 -0.38 11.78
C HIS A 595 -17.22 -1.67 11.57
N ALA A 596 -18.29 -1.86 12.36
CA ALA A 596 -19.09 -3.10 12.40
C ALA A 596 -19.53 -3.62 11.02
N LYS A 597 -20.04 -2.74 10.13
CA LYS A 597 -20.48 -3.17 8.79
C LYS A 597 -19.35 -3.41 7.78
N ILE A 598 -18.15 -2.89 8.04
CA ILE A 598 -17.03 -2.97 7.09
C ILE A 598 -16.18 -4.19 7.39
N LYS A 599 -16.02 -4.59 8.67
CA LYS A 599 -15.24 -5.79 9.02
C LYS A 599 -15.75 -7.06 8.35
N GLU A 600 -17.06 -7.26 8.26
CA GLU A 600 -17.68 -8.37 7.51
C GLU A 600 -17.21 -8.38 6.05
N ARG A 601 -17.22 -7.21 5.41
CA ARG A 601 -16.82 -7.04 4.00
C ARG A 601 -15.32 -7.24 3.76
N ILE A 602 -14.49 -6.90 4.74
CA ILE A 602 -13.05 -7.21 4.69
C ILE A 602 -12.83 -8.73 4.73
N VAL A 603 -13.57 -9.46 5.56
CA VAL A 603 -13.51 -10.93 5.61
C VAL A 603 -14.04 -11.57 4.32
N GLU A 604 -15.17 -11.09 3.79
CA GLU A 604 -15.71 -11.53 2.48
C GLU A 604 -14.72 -11.28 1.33
N ALA A 605 -13.88 -10.24 1.43
CA ALA A 605 -12.80 -9.95 0.50
C ALA A 605 -11.56 -10.86 0.67
N GLN A 606 -11.66 -11.95 1.43
CA GLN A 606 -10.60 -12.96 1.65
C GLN A 606 -9.36 -12.41 2.37
N ALA A 607 -9.51 -11.41 3.26
CA ALA A 607 -8.39 -10.76 3.94
C ALA A 607 -7.65 -11.63 4.98
N LEU A 608 -8.31 -12.64 5.56
CA LEU A 608 -7.80 -13.39 6.72
C LEU A 608 -6.50 -14.13 6.42
N LYS A 609 -6.41 -14.85 5.29
CA LYS A 609 -5.20 -15.58 4.87
C LYS A 609 -4.02 -14.64 4.55
N PRO A 610 -4.19 -13.58 3.73
CA PRO A 610 -3.12 -12.59 3.50
C PRO A 610 -2.62 -11.93 4.79
N LEU A 611 -3.52 -11.56 5.71
CA LEU A 611 -3.14 -10.99 7.01
C LEU A 611 -2.36 -12.02 7.86
N ALA A 612 -2.81 -13.27 7.91
CA ALA A 612 -2.10 -14.35 8.61
C ALA A 612 -0.70 -14.61 8.02
N LYS A 613 -0.55 -14.51 6.70
CA LYS A 613 0.77 -14.59 6.04
C LYS A 613 1.66 -13.40 6.42
N ALA A 614 1.09 -12.19 6.48
CA ALA A 614 1.80 -10.97 6.83
C ALA A 614 2.35 -10.97 8.27
N LEU A 615 1.78 -11.76 9.19
CA LEU A 615 2.32 -11.96 10.55
C LEU A 615 3.70 -12.66 10.56
N LYS A 616 4.09 -13.33 9.47
CA LYS A 616 5.35 -14.07 9.34
C LYS A 616 6.39 -13.34 8.48
N ASP A 617 6.07 -12.13 8.03
CA ASP A 617 7.03 -11.31 7.27
C ASP A 617 8.21 -10.92 8.18
N SER A 618 9.39 -10.69 7.60
CA SER A 618 10.54 -10.13 8.32
C SER A 618 10.30 -8.70 8.81
N ASP A 619 9.29 -8.03 8.27
CA ASP A 619 8.96 -6.65 8.58
C ASP A 619 8.05 -6.50 9.80
N GLU A 620 8.63 -5.99 10.90
CA GLU A 620 7.92 -5.82 12.19
C GLU A 620 6.71 -4.88 12.10
N ILE A 621 6.81 -3.80 11.31
CA ILE A 621 5.72 -2.83 11.13
C ILE A 621 4.53 -3.47 10.43
N LEU A 622 4.79 -4.30 9.42
CA LEU A 622 3.76 -5.09 8.76
C LEU A 622 3.15 -6.12 9.71
N ASN A 623 3.95 -6.83 10.50
CA ASN A 623 3.43 -7.80 11.46
C ASN A 623 2.50 -7.13 12.49
N GLU A 624 2.90 -5.97 13.04
CA GLU A 624 2.12 -5.16 13.97
C GLU A 624 0.76 -4.78 13.37
N ARG A 625 0.76 -4.20 12.16
CA ARG A 625 -0.46 -3.75 11.49
C ARG A 625 -1.37 -4.91 11.10
N ALA A 626 -0.79 -6.06 10.73
CA ALA A 626 -1.54 -7.27 10.45
C ALA A 626 -2.20 -7.83 11.71
N ALA A 627 -1.48 -7.86 12.84
CA ALA A 627 -2.04 -8.25 14.13
C ALA A 627 -3.17 -7.31 14.57
N GLY A 628 -2.99 -6.00 14.41
CA GLY A 628 -4.03 -5.02 14.74
C GLY A 628 -5.25 -5.11 13.84
N ALA A 629 -5.07 -5.38 12.54
CA ALA A 629 -6.17 -5.66 11.63
C ALA A 629 -6.96 -6.90 12.08
N LEU A 630 -6.27 -8.01 12.41
CA LEU A 630 -6.91 -9.22 12.91
C LEU A 630 -7.65 -8.99 14.23
N ALA A 631 -7.02 -8.31 15.20
CA ALA A 631 -7.65 -7.94 16.47
C ALA A 631 -8.97 -7.19 16.23
N ASN A 632 -8.94 -6.15 15.39
CA ASN A 632 -10.12 -5.36 15.07
C ASN A 632 -11.20 -6.14 14.30
N LEU A 633 -10.81 -7.07 13.42
CA LEU A 633 -11.75 -7.93 12.69
C LEU A 633 -12.45 -8.92 13.61
N PHE A 634 -11.76 -9.42 14.63
CA PHE A 634 -12.29 -10.38 15.60
C PHE A 634 -13.07 -9.73 16.74
N ASN A 635 -12.71 -8.50 17.11
CA ASN A 635 -13.35 -7.79 18.21
C ASN A 635 -14.87 -7.71 18.04
N ASP A 636 -15.59 -8.18 19.05
CA ASP A 636 -17.06 -8.27 19.12
C ASP A 636 -17.70 -8.98 17.90
N HIS A 637 -17.03 -9.98 17.32
CA HIS A 637 -17.52 -10.61 16.09
C HIS A 637 -17.18 -12.12 15.97
N SER A 638 -17.91 -12.96 16.69
CA SER A 638 -17.75 -14.44 16.72
C SER A 638 -17.68 -15.09 15.33
N ALA A 639 -18.51 -14.67 14.37
CA ALA A 639 -18.47 -15.22 13.00
C ALA A 639 -17.12 -14.96 12.29
N ASN A 640 -16.46 -13.85 12.59
CA ASN A 640 -15.14 -13.55 12.02
C ASN A 640 -14.05 -14.35 12.71
N VAL A 641 -14.17 -14.57 14.02
CA VAL A 641 -13.27 -15.45 14.78
C VAL A 641 -13.31 -16.86 14.19
N HIS A 642 -14.50 -17.42 14.01
CA HIS A 642 -14.65 -18.75 13.41
C HIS A 642 -14.21 -18.80 11.95
N ALA A 643 -14.49 -17.77 11.15
CA ALA A 643 -13.97 -17.68 9.78
C ALA A 643 -12.44 -17.63 9.75
N GLY A 644 -11.82 -16.83 10.62
CA GLY A 644 -10.37 -16.76 10.82
C GLY A 644 -9.78 -18.13 11.12
N PHE A 645 -10.34 -18.80 12.12
CA PHE A 645 -9.89 -20.14 12.53
C PHE A 645 -10.06 -21.20 11.43
N GLN A 646 -11.13 -21.14 10.64
CA GLN A 646 -11.34 -22.08 9.53
C GLN A 646 -10.43 -21.80 8.34
N GLN A 647 -10.22 -20.53 8.00
CA GLN A 647 -9.49 -20.14 6.79
C GLN A 647 -7.97 -20.13 6.99
N ALA A 648 -7.50 -19.75 8.18
CA ALA A 648 -6.07 -19.54 8.46
C ALA A 648 -5.72 -19.89 9.92
N PRO A 649 -5.91 -21.15 10.37
CA PRO A 649 -5.60 -21.56 11.75
C PRO A 649 -4.13 -21.34 12.14
N GLU A 650 -3.21 -21.29 11.16
CA GLU A 650 -1.80 -20.97 11.36
C GLU A 650 -1.55 -19.54 11.87
N MET A 651 -2.56 -18.65 11.85
CA MET A 651 -2.44 -17.32 12.47
C MET A 651 -2.18 -17.42 13.97
N ILE A 652 -2.75 -18.42 14.66
CA ILE A 652 -2.62 -18.58 16.11
C ILE A 652 -1.15 -18.76 16.52
N PRO A 653 -0.41 -19.79 16.02
CA PRO A 653 1.00 -19.93 16.35
C PRO A 653 1.85 -18.76 15.85
N SER A 654 1.43 -18.06 14.78
CA SER A 654 2.12 -16.85 14.31
C SER A 654 1.96 -15.68 15.27
N LEU A 655 0.76 -15.46 15.82
CA LEU A 655 0.51 -14.46 16.86
C LEU A 655 1.26 -14.79 18.15
N VAL A 656 1.30 -16.06 18.55
CA VAL A 656 2.09 -16.51 19.71
C VAL A 656 3.57 -16.22 19.48
N SER A 657 4.11 -16.54 18.30
CA SER A 657 5.50 -16.22 17.95
C SER A 657 5.76 -14.71 17.92
N LEU A 658 4.82 -13.92 17.40
CA LEU A 658 4.94 -12.46 17.32
C LEU A 658 5.10 -11.84 18.71
N ILE A 659 4.23 -12.18 19.67
CA ILE A 659 4.29 -11.59 21.03
C ILE A 659 5.53 -12.02 21.82
N GLN A 660 6.26 -13.04 21.36
CA GLN A 660 7.53 -13.47 21.92
C GLN A 660 8.73 -12.77 21.29
N THR A 661 8.55 -12.02 20.19
CA THR A 661 9.65 -11.35 19.49
C THR A 661 10.38 -10.39 20.44
N PRO A 662 11.69 -10.56 20.64
CA PRO A 662 12.47 -9.67 21.49
C PRO A 662 12.45 -8.24 20.95
N GLY A 663 12.25 -7.26 21.82
CA GLY A 663 12.26 -5.84 21.43
C GLY A 663 11.00 -5.35 20.72
N LEU A 664 9.96 -6.18 20.62
CA LEU A 664 8.68 -5.80 20.04
C LEU A 664 8.08 -4.55 20.73
N SER A 665 7.50 -3.64 19.94
CA SER A 665 6.83 -2.43 20.42
C SER A 665 5.68 -2.77 21.38
N GLU A 666 5.36 -1.86 22.30
CA GLU A 666 4.21 -2.05 23.21
C GLU A 666 2.91 -2.21 22.41
N ASP A 667 2.71 -1.40 21.37
CA ASP A 667 1.53 -1.49 20.50
C ASP A 667 1.42 -2.85 19.82
N ALA A 668 2.50 -3.38 19.25
CA ALA A 668 2.49 -4.72 18.65
C ALA A 668 2.23 -5.83 19.67
N LYS A 669 2.76 -5.72 20.90
CA LYS A 669 2.42 -6.63 22.00
C LYS A 669 0.93 -6.58 22.32
N ARG A 670 0.36 -5.38 22.45
CA ARG A 670 -1.08 -5.15 22.71
C ARG A 670 -1.93 -5.75 21.59
N GLN A 671 -1.64 -5.44 20.33
CA GLN A 671 -2.40 -5.95 19.19
C GLN A 671 -2.33 -7.47 19.05
N GLY A 672 -1.14 -8.06 19.22
CA GLY A 672 -0.95 -9.51 19.19
C GLY A 672 -1.69 -10.22 20.33
N ALA A 673 -1.58 -9.70 21.55
CA ALA A 673 -2.31 -10.23 22.71
C ALA A 673 -3.83 -10.07 22.53
N HIS A 674 -4.30 -8.96 21.99
CA HIS A 674 -5.71 -8.72 21.75
C HIS A 674 -6.29 -9.70 20.72
N ALA A 675 -5.61 -9.92 19.61
CA ALA A 675 -6.04 -10.89 18.61
C ALA A 675 -6.14 -12.31 19.20
N LEU A 676 -5.15 -12.73 20.01
CA LEU A 676 -5.19 -14.00 20.74
C LEU A 676 -6.34 -14.05 21.75
N ALA A 677 -6.59 -12.96 22.46
CA ALA A 677 -7.68 -12.87 23.43
C ALA A 677 -9.04 -13.02 22.77
N MET A 678 -9.26 -12.39 21.60
CA MET A 678 -10.49 -12.53 20.84
C MET A 678 -10.67 -13.94 20.29
N LEU A 679 -9.60 -14.59 19.83
CA LEU A 679 -9.64 -16.01 19.45
C LEU A 679 -9.96 -16.89 20.67
N ALA A 680 -9.39 -16.59 21.83
CA ALA A 680 -9.65 -17.35 23.06
C ALA A 680 -11.07 -17.19 23.62
N ALA A 681 -11.85 -16.21 23.14
CA ALA A 681 -13.23 -16.00 23.57
C ALA A 681 -14.20 -17.06 23.03
N GLU A 682 -13.84 -17.76 21.94
CA GLU A 682 -14.75 -18.67 21.22
C GLU A 682 -14.34 -20.15 21.35
N ASP A 683 -15.34 -21.03 21.32
CA ASP A 683 -15.18 -22.48 21.39
C ASP A 683 -14.49 -23.06 20.15
N GLY A 684 -13.42 -23.85 20.35
CA GLY A 684 -12.58 -24.39 19.28
C GLY A 684 -11.31 -23.55 19.06
N PRO A 685 -11.39 -22.27 18.64
CA PRO A 685 -10.23 -21.40 18.61
C PRO A 685 -9.54 -21.27 19.98
N CYS A 686 -10.29 -21.20 21.09
CA CYS A 686 -9.73 -21.20 22.44
C CYS A 686 -8.84 -22.41 22.74
N ASP A 687 -9.28 -23.61 22.35
CA ASP A 687 -8.47 -24.83 22.46
C ASP A 687 -7.17 -24.70 21.67
N ALA A 688 -7.25 -24.19 20.44
CA ALA A 688 -6.10 -24.01 19.59
C ALA A 688 -5.13 -22.95 20.12
N VAL A 689 -5.61 -21.84 20.71
CA VAL A 689 -4.78 -20.83 21.37
C VAL A 689 -4.01 -21.45 22.54
N TRP A 690 -4.68 -22.25 23.37
CA TRP A 690 -4.01 -22.95 24.46
C TRP A 690 -2.96 -23.96 23.96
N GLN A 691 -3.32 -24.80 22.99
CA GLN A 691 -2.41 -25.81 22.43
C GLN A 691 -1.22 -25.21 21.68
N ALA A 692 -1.36 -24.01 21.12
CA ALA A 692 -0.25 -23.27 20.53
C ALA A 692 0.73 -22.70 21.57
N GLY A 693 0.47 -22.85 22.87
CA GLY A 693 1.36 -22.42 23.93
C GLY A 693 1.28 -20.92 24.25
N ALA A 694 0.10 -20.30 24.07
CA ALA A 694 -0.08 -18.87 24.32
C ALA A 694 0.05 -18.46 25.81
N GLY A 695 -0.11 -19.39 26.76
CA GLY A 695 -0.07 -19.12 28.20
C GLY A 695 1.20 -18.38 28.67
N PRO A 696 2.40 -19.00 28.58
CA PRO A 696 3.62 -18.36 29.07
C PRO A 696 3.92 -16.99 28.43
N PRO A 697 3.76 -16.77 27.12
CA PRO A 697 3.91 -15.44 26.51
C PRO A 697 2.93 -14.40 27.04
N LEU A 698 1.66 -14.77 27.21
CA LEU A 698 0.67 -13.87 27.79
C LEU A 698 1.03 -13.51 29.24
N LEU A 699 1.63 -14.42 30.01
CA LEU A 699 2.10 -14.09 31.37
C LEU A 699 3.29 -13.13 31.40
N VAL A 700 4.21 -13.25 30.43
CA VAL A 700 5.29 -12.25 30.28
C VAL A 700 4.70 -10.87 29.99
N LEU A 701 3.74 -10.79 29.08
CA LEU A 701 3.06 -9.52 28.76
C LEU A 701 2.21 -8.98 29.93
N LEU A 702 1.56 -9.87 30.68
CA LEU A 702 0.80 -9.50 31.88
C LEU A 702 1.72 -8.85 32.92
N LYS A 703 2.93 -9.41 33.11
CA LYS A 703 3.96 -8.83 33.98
C LYS A 703 4.47 -7.47 33.47
N ASP A 704 4.48 -7.27 32.15
CA ASP A 704 4.78 -5.99 31.51
C ASP A 704 3.60 -5.00 31.55
N MET A 705 2.52 -5.30 32.28
CA MET A 705 1.32 -4.46 32.43
C MET A 705 0.50 -4.27 31.13
N ILE A 706 0.61 -5.20 30.19
CA ILE A 706 -0.21 -5.22 28.97
C ILE A 706 -1.61 -5.77 29.30
N GLY A 707 -2.62 -4.91 29.33
CA GLY A 707 -3.99 -5.25 29.73
C GLY A 707 -4.64 -6.35 28.86
N GLU A 708 -4.39 -6.34 27.56
CA GLU A 708 -4.92 -7.32 26.61
C GLU A 708 -4.43 -8.74 26.91
N ALA A 709 -3.29 -8.89 27.59
CA ALA A 709 -2.83 -10.17 28.08
C ALA A 709 -3.72 -10.68 29.24
N ALA A 710 -4.19 -9.81 30.13
CA ALA A 710 -5.17 -10.18 31.16
C ALA A 710 -6.49 -10.64 30.53
N LEU A 711 -6.94 -10.01 29.44
CA LEU A 711 -8.11 -10.45 28.69
C LEU A 711 -7.90 -11.85 28.09
N GLY A 712 -6.72 -12.12 27.52
CA GLY A 712 -6.35 -13.46 27.05
C GLY A 712 -6.37 -14.51 28.17
N ILE A 713 -5.81 -14.18 29.33
CA ILE A 713 -5.84 -15.05 30.52
C ILE A 713 -7.28 -15.26 31.02
N MET A 714 -8.12 -14.22 31.03
CA MET A 714 -9.53 -14.32 31.38
C MET A 714 -10.24 -15.35 30.47
N ASN A 715 -10.03 -15.24 29.16
CA ASN A 715 -10.68 -16.09 28.17
C ASN A 715 -10.11 -17.52 28.12
N LEU A 716 -8.85 -17.73 28.52
CA LEU A 716 -8.29 -19.08 28.68
C LEU A 716 -8.74 -19.75 29.98
N SER A 717 -8.94 -18.98 31.04
CA SER A 717 -9.16 -19.51 32.39
C SER A 717 -10.61 -19.86 32.69
N TRP A 718 -11.62 -19.35 31.97
CA TRP A 718 -13.02 -19.60 32.34
C TRP A 718 -13.45 -21.07 32.20
N ARG A 719 -12.85 -21.80 31.25
CA ARG A 719 -13.39 -23.10 30.79
C ARG A 719 -12.81 -24.31 31.50
N TRP A 720 -11.49 -24.42 31.62
CA TRP A 720 -10.84 -25.67 32.08
C TRP A 720 -10.10 -25.49 33.41
N PRO A 721 -10.43 -26.30 34.45
CA PRO A 721 -9.69 -26.29 35.72
C PRO A 721 -8.19 -26.55 35.55
N GLN A 722 -7.81 -27.36 34.56
CA GLN A 722 -6.40 -27.68 34.26
C GLN A 722 -5.62 -26.44 33.81
N VAL A 723 -6.22 -25.58 33.00
CA VAL A 723 -5.61 -24.32 32.55
C VAL A 723 -5.39 -23.38 33.75
N LYS A 724 -6.39 -23.24 34.63
CA LYS A 724 -6.23 -22.47 35.88
C LYS A 724 -5.07 -23.00 36.73
N ALA A 725 -5.00 -24.33 36.89
CA ALA A 725 -3.98 -24.99 37.69
C ALA A 725 -2.56 -24.84 37.10
N GLU A 726 -2.43 -24.72 35.78
CA GLU A 726 -1.14 -24.48 35.14
C GLU A 726 -0.74 -23.00 35.24
N LEU A 727 -1.65 -22.08 34.90
CA LEU A 727 -1.38 -20.64 34.95
C LEU A 727 -0.98 -20.17 36.36
N VAL A 728 -1.62 -20.68 37.42
CA VAL A 728 -1.30 -20.25 38.79
C VAL A 728 0.13 -20.63 39.22
N LYS A 729 0.75 -21.67 38.65
CA LYS A 729 2.14 -22.06 38.97
C LYS A 729 3.16 -21.00 38.57
N SER A 730 2.79 -20.10 37.66
CA SER A 730 3.67 -19.09 37.06
C SER A 730 3.45 -17.68 37.61
N GLY A 731 2.83 -17.54 38.79
CA GLY A 731 2.65 -16.24 39.45
C GLY A 731 1.50 -15.39 38.88
N THR A 732 0.56 -16.01 38.16
CA THR A 732 -0.53 -15.31 37.48
C THR A 732 -1.38 -14.46 38.44
N LEU A 733 -1.68 -14.97 39.64
CA LEU A 733 -2.52 -14.23 40.60
C LEU A 733 -1.80 -12.97 41.09
N GLU A 734 -0.51 -13.07 41.36
CA GLU A 734 0.33 -11.94 41.78
C GLU A 734 0.37 -10.86 40.71
N TYR A 735 0.56 -11.23 39.44
CA TYR A 735 0.58 -10.26 38.33
C TYR A 735 -0.79 -9.62 38.09
N LEU A 736 -1.89 -10.37 38.21
CA LEU A 736 -3.25 -9.79 38.11
C LEU A 736 -3.52 -8.81 39.26
N MET A 737 -3.08 -9.12 40.48
CA MET A 737 -3.21 -8.21 41.63
C MET A 737 -2.35 -6.96 41.48
N ASP A 738 -1.16 -7.08 40.90
CA ASP A 738 -0.31 -5.92 40.59
C ASP A 738 -0.97 -5.04 39.52
N MET A 739 -1.56 -5.66 38.49
CA MET A 739 -2.32 -4.97 37.44
C MET A 739 -3.54 -4.23 37.97
N LEU A 740 -4.27 -4.80 38.94
CA LEU A 740 -5.37 -4.09 39.61
C LEU A 740 -4.91 -2.81 40.32
N LYS A 741 -3.70 -2.80 40.87
CA LYS A 741 -3.15 -1.65 41.60
C LYS A 741 -2.62 -0.57 40.68
N HIS A 742 -1.90 -0.98 39.63
CA HIS A 742 -1.05 -0.09 38.85
C HIS A 742 -1.50 0.10 37.40
N GLY A 743 -2.46 -0.71 36.92
CA GLY A 743 -2.94 -0.66 35.55
C GLY A 743 -3.78 0.57 35.23
N ASP A 744 -3.90 0.85 33.95
CA ASP A 744 -4.95 1.73 33.43
C ASP A 744 -6.35 1.12 33.68
N ASP A 745 -7.41 1.89 33.44
CA ASP A 745 -8.77 1.48 33.75
C ASP A 745 -9.18 0.19 33.01
N LEU A 746 -8.71 0.01 31.77
CA LEU A 746 -9.03 -1.15 30.95
C LEU A 746 -8.26 -2.40 31.42
N ALA A 747 -6.98 -2.24 31.76
CA ALA A 747 -6.16 -3.30 32.33
C ALA A 747 -6.72 -3.77 33.68
N LYS A 748 -7.18 -2.84 34.53
CA LYS A 748 -7.86 -3.16 35.79
C LYS A 748 -9.15 -3.95 35.59
N GLU A 749 -9.95 -3.52 34.61
CA GLU A 749 -11.16 -4.22 34.22
C GLU A 749 -10.84 -5.68 33.81
N TYR A 750 -9.91 -5.89 32.87
CA TYR A 750 -9.51 -7.22 32.43
C TYR A 750 -8.88 -8.06 33.56
N ALA A 751 -8.11 -7.45 34.45
CA ALA A 751 -7.52 -8.14 35.59
C ALA A 751 -8.58 -8.63 36.59
N ALA A 752 -9.63 -7.83 36.83
CA ALA A 752 -10.76 -8.25 37.67
C ALA A 752 -11.51 -9.44 37.06
N GLY A 753 -11.76 -9.41 35.74
CA GLY A 753 -12.39 -10.53 35.03
C GLY A 753 -11.54 -11.80 35.05
N ALA A 754 -10.24 -11.68 34.84
CA ALA A 754 -9.30 -12.80 34.94
C ALA A 754 -9.25 -13.39 36.36
N LEU A 755 -9.22 -12.54 37.40
CA LEU A 755 -9.27 -13.01 38.80
C LEU A 755 -10.59 -13.69 39.13
N MET A 756 -11.71 -13.18 38.64
CA MET A 756 -13.01 -13.83 38.77
C MET A 756 -12.95 -15.27 38.25
N ASN A 757 -12.42 -15.48 37.04
CA ASN A 757 -12.32 -16.79 36.43
C ASN A 757 -11.29 -17.69 37.14
N MET A 758 -10.12 -17.15 37.51
CA MET A 758 -9.05 -17.90 38.18
C MET A 758 -9.43 -18.36 39.59
N THR A 759 -10.30 -17.64 40.29
CA THR A 759 -10.79 -18.00 41.64
C THR A 759 -12.07 -18.82 41.62
N ALA A 760 -12.84 -18.79 40.52
CA ALA A 760 -14.07 -19.57 40.39
C ALA A 760 -13.81 -21.08 40.54
N GLY A 761 -14.44 -21.69 41.54
CA GLY A 761 -14.31 -23.13 41.83
C GLY A 761 -12.94 -23.55 42.37
N SER A 762 -12.09 -22.62 42.81
CA SER A 762 -10.76 -22.89 43.34
C SER A 762 -10.53 -22.18 44.68
N PRO A 763 -10.82 -22.85 45.83
CA PRO A 763 -10.60 -22.28 47.15
C PRO A 763 -9.16 -21.83 47.40
N ASP A 764 -8.18 -22.63 46.94
CA ASP A 764 -6.75 -22.30 47.08
C ASP A 764 -6.38 -21.00 46.35
N ASN A 765 -6.93 -20.78 45.15
CA ASN A 765 -6.68 -19.55 44.40
C ASN A 765 -7.40 -18.36 45.07
N ALA A 766 -8.62 -18.57 45.57
CA ALA A 766 -9.36 -17.56 46.31
C ALA A 766 -8.62 -17.11 47.57
N GLU A 767 -8.02 -18.05 48.33
CA GLU A 767 -7.19 -17.76 49.51
C GLU A 767 -5.96 -16.92 49.14
N LYS A 768 -5.24 -17.31 48.07
CA LYS A 768 -4.06 -16.57 47.58
C LYS A 768 -4.40 -15.17 47.04
N ALA A 769 -5.62 -14.97 46.54
CA ALA A 769 -6.08 -13.71 45.97
C ALA A 769 -6.70 -12.75 47.00
N THR A 770 -6.69 -13.07 48.31
CA THR A 770 -7.26 -12.20 49.36
C THR A 770 -6.65 -10.80 49.41
N ALA A 771 -5.39 -10.65 49.00
CA ALA A 771 -4.74 -9.33 48.91
C ALA A 771 -5.40 -8.40 47.86
N ALA A 772 -6.16 -8.94 46.90
CA ALA A 772 -6.88 -8.18 45.88
C ALA A 772 -8.16 -7.50 46.41
N VAL A 773 -8.68 -7.91 47.56
CA VAL A 773 -10.02 -7.51 48.05
C VAL A 773 -10.16 -5.99 48.14
N LYS A 774 -9.13 -5.30 48.62
CA LYS A 774 -9.12 -3.84 48.72
C LYS A 774 -9.23 -3.18 47.33
N ASP A 775 -8.38 -3.60 46.39
CA ASP A 775 -8.30 -3.00 45.06
C ASP A 775 -9.57 -3.30 44.24
N LEU A 776 -10.12 -4.52 44.37
CA LEU A 776 -11.41 -4.89 43.79
C LEU A 776 -12.56 -4.06 44.39
N SER A 777 -12.52 -3.79 45.70
CA SER A 777 -13.54 -2.96 46.37
C SER A 777 -13.49 -1.51 45.91
N GLU A 778 -12.31 -1.00 45.56
CA GLU A 778 -12.15 0.31 44.92
C GLU A 778 -12.69 0.30 43.49
N LEU A 779 -12.39 -0.74 42.70
CA LEU A 779 -12.84 -0.87 41.32
C LEU A 779 -14.37 -0.94 41.18
N LEU A 780 -15.09 -1.42 42.20
CA LEU A 780 -16.57 -1.36 42.25
C LEU A 780 -17.14 0.05 42.12
N LYS A 781 -16.35 1.09 42.40
CA LYS A 781 -16.75 2.50 42.30
C LYS A 781 -16.57 3.05 40.88
N SER A 782 -16.03 2.25 39.95
CA SER A 782 -15.83 2.64 38.56
C SER A 782 -17.14 3.02 37.87
N ASN A 783 -17.06 3.96 36.92
CA ASN A 783 -18.18 4.29 36.04
C ASN A 783 -18.37 3.22 34.93
N ALA A 784 -17.35 2.39 34.68
CA ALA A 784 -17.46 1.24 33.79
C ALA A 784 -18.21 0.11 34.51
N VAL A 785 -19.48 -0.07 34.16
CA VAL A 785 -20.37 -1.06 34.79
C VAL A 785 -19.78 -2.47 34.72
N GLN A 786 -19.19 -2.83 33.59
CA GLN A 786 -18.57 -4.15 33.38
C GLN A 786 -17.38 -4.40 34.30
N ALA A 787 -16.50 -3.42 34.47
CA ALA A 787 -15.40 -3.49 35.44
C ALA A 787 -15.90 -3.74 36.87
N ALA A 788 -16.97 -3.03 37.28
CA ALA A 788 -17.59 -3.21 38.58
C ALA A 788 -18.26 -4.60 38.72
N GLU A 789 -18.88 -5.12 37.67
CA GLU A 789 -19.49 -6.45 37.66
C GLU A 789 -18.46 -7.57 37.81
N TRP A 790 -17.34 -7.49 37.07
CA TRP A 790 -16.23 -8.43 37.20
C TRP A 790 -15.55 -8.33 38.56
N ALA A 791 -15.40 -7.11 39.09
CA ALA A 791 -14.90 -6.93 40.46
C ALA A 791 -15.82 -7.57 41.51
N ALA A 792 -17.14 -7.41 41.36
CA ALA A 792 -18.12 -8.05 42.22
C ALA A 792 -18.04 -9.58 42.13
N GLY A 793 -17.94 -10.14 40.91
CA GLY A 793 -17.76 -11.57 40.70
C GLY A 793 -16.48 -12.13 41.33
N ALA A 794 -15.35 -11.44 41.18
CA ALA A 794 -14.09 -11.81 41.82
C ALA A 794 -14.20 -11.77 43.35
N LEU A 795 -14.79 -10.71 43.91
CA LEU A 795 -15.06 -10.61 45.35
C LEU A 795 -15.99 -11.71 45.84
N ALA A 796 -17.00 -12.09 45.05
CA ALA A 796 -17.91 -13.17 45.40
C ALA A 796 -17.16 -14.48 45.64
N ASN A 797 -16.13 -14.76 44.83
CA ASN A 797 -15.29 -15.94 44.96
C ASN A 797 -14.29 -15.83 46.10
N ILE A 798 -13.57 -14.72 46.20
CA ILE A 798 -12.50 -14.50 47.18
C ILE A 798 -13.05 -14.44 48.60
N THR A 799 -14.16 -13.74 48.82
CA THR A 799 -14.73 -13.57 50.17
C THR A 799 -15.29 -14.86 50.77
N ARG A 800 -15.53 -15.91 49.97
CA ARG A 800 -15.87 -17.25 50.48
C ARG A 800 -14.69 -17.97 51.12
N SER A 801 -13.45 -17.52 50.93
CA SER A 801 -12.27 -18.16 51.52
C SER A 801 -12.17 -17.95 53.04
N GLY A 802 -12.82 -16.93 53.61
CA GLY A 802 -12.86 -16.73 55.06
C GLY A 802 -13.33 -15.35 55.52
N GLN A 803 -13.61 -15.26 56.82
CA GLN A 803 -14.14 -14.07 57.48
C GLN A 803 -13.26 -12.82 57.32
N ALA A 804 -11.93 -12.95 57.36
CA ALA A 804 -11.02 -11.82 57.22
C ALA A 804 -11.14 -11.11 55.85
N ALA A 805 -11.35 -11.87 54.77
CA ALA A 805 -11.61 -11.31 53.44
C ALA A 805 -12.96 -10.59 53.39
N GLN A 806 -14.00 -11.13 54.05
CA GLN A 806 -15.31 -10.48 54.16
C GLN A 806 -15.22 -9.16 54.93
N GLU A 807 -14.54 -9.15 56.08
CA GLU A 807 -14.33 -7.95 56.90
C GLU A 807 -13.59 -6.87 56.11
N THR A 808 -12.49 -7.24 55.43
CA THR A 808 -11.74 -6.31 54.57
C THR A 808 -12.62 -5.72 53.48
N ALA A 809 -13.47 -6.53 52.82
CA ALA A 809 -14.39 -6.04 51.80
C ALA A 809 -15.43 -5.05 52.36
N ILE A 810 -15.97 -5.34 53.55
CA ILE A 810 -16.93 -4.45 54.24
C ILE A 810 -16.27 -3.13 54.65
N GLU A 811 -15.07 -3.17 55.23
CA GLU A 811 -14.31 -1.98 55.63
C GLU A 811 -14.02 -1.05 54.44
N ASN A 812 -13.84 -1.62 53.25
CA ASN A 812 -13.62 -0.87 52.01
C ASN A 812 -14.93 -0.51 51.27
N GLY A 813 -16.08 -0.75 51.89
CA GLY A 813 -17.39 -0.30 51.38
C GLY A 813 -18.00 -1.18 50.28
N ALA A 814 -17.50 -2.41 50.08
CA ALA A 814 -17.95 -3.28 48.99
C ALA A 814 -19.47 -3.54 49.02
N ALA A 815 -20.07 -3.78 50.19
CA ALA A 815 -21.51 -4.01 50.29
C ALA A 815 -22.34 -2.85 49.75
N THR A 816 -21.95 -1.61 50.04
CA THR A 816 -22.62 -0.40 49.54
C THR A 816 -22.44 -0.24 48.04
N SER A 817 -21.23 -0.42 47.52
CA SER A 817 -20.95 -0.30 46.08
C SER A 817 -21.66 -1.39 45.26
N ILE A 818 -21.65 -2.64 45.73
CA ILE A 818 -22.35 -3.76 45.06
C ILE A 818 -23.87 -3.53 45.10
N ALA A 819 -24.42 -3.07 46.23
CA ALA A 819 -25.84 -2.74 46.32
C ALA A 819 -26.24 -1.60 45.36
N ALA A 820 -25.38 -0.59 45.19
CA ALA A 820 -25.58 0.50 44.25
C ALA A 820 -25.46 0.08 42.77
N LEU A 821 -24.83 -1.07 42.50
CA LEU A 821 -24.69 -1.62 41.15
C LEU A 821 -25.96 -2.35 40.67
N LEU A 822 -26.75 -2.94 41.59
CA LEU A 822 -27.97 -3.70 41.28
C LEU A 822 -28.89 -2.99 40.26
N PRO A 823 -29.24 -1.70 40.39
CA PRO A 823 -30.14 -1.03 39.45
C PRO A 823 -29.55 -0.83 38.05
N LYS A 824 -28.22 -0.86 37.92
CA LYS A 824 -27.47 -0.54 36.70
C LYS A 824 -26.85 -1.76 36.00
N VAL A 825 -26.99 -2.94 36.61
CA VAL A 825 -26.33 -4.17 36.18
C VAL A 825 -26.81 -4.62 34.78
N THR A 826 -25.87 -5.10 33.99
CA THR A 826 -26.09 -5.75 32.70
C THR A 826 -26.71 -7.13 32.88
N ALA A 827 -27.26 -7.70 31.80
CA ALA A 827 -27.82 -9.06 31.82
C ALA A 827 -26.79 -10.11 32.30
N ASN A 828 -25.52 -9.95 31.93
CA ASN A 828 -24.45 -10.88 32.29
C ASN A 828 -23.94 -10.66 33.73
N GLY A 829 -24.08 -9.46 34.27
CA GLY A 829 -23.64 -9.11 35.62
C GLY A 829 -24.62 -9.47 36.74
N MET A 830 -25.90 -9.69 36.44
CA MET A 830 -26.96 -9.88 37.45
C MET A 830 -26.60 -10.94 38.49
N SER A 831 -26.22 -12.14 38.03
CA SER A 831 -25.87 -13.25 38.90
C SER A 831 -24.59 -12.97 39.70
N LEU A 832 -23.59 -12.30 39.11
CA LEU A 832 -22.33 -11.98 39.77
C LEU A 832 -22.55 -11.04 40.98
N VAL A 833 -23.35 -9.99 40.78
CA VAL A 833 -23.64 -8.97 41.80
C VAL A 833 -24.44 -9.56 42.96
N VAL A 834 -25.48 -10.36 42.68
CA VAL A 834 -26.28 -11.00 43.73
C VAL A 834 -25.45 -12.04 44.49
N LEU A 835 -24.64 -12.83 43.79
CA LEU A 835 -23.74 -13.81 44.39
C LEU A 835 -22.70 -13.13 45.30
N ALA A 836 -22.19 -11.95 44.92
CA ALA A 836 -21.26 -11.19 45.74
C ALA A 836 -21.90 -10.72 47.06
N LEU A 837 -23.13 -10.21 47.01
CA LEU A 837 -23.88 -9.85 48.22
C LEU A 837 -24.15 -11.08 49.10
N ALA A 838 -24.50 -12.22 48.49
CA ALA A 838 -24.75 -13.46 49.22
C ALA A 838 -23.47 -14.01 49.87
N SER A 839 -22.31 -13.89 49.22
CA SER A 839 -21.02 -14.25 49.80
C SER A 839 -20.65 -13.36 50.99
N LEU A 840 -20.90 -12.05 50.91
CA LEU A 840 -20.66 -11.13 52.03
C LEU A 840 -21.63 -11.38 53.20
N ALA A 841 -22.90 -11.65 52.91
CA ALA A 841 -23.95 -11.83 53.92
C ALA A 841 -23.73 -13.05 54.84
N GLU A 842 -22.84 -13.98 54.46
CA GLU A 842 -22.58 -15.22 55.20
C GLU A 842 -22.10 -14.99 56.64
N THR A 843 -21.26 -13.97 56.87
CA THR A 843 -20.90 -13.52 58.23
C THR A 843 -21.19 -12.04 58.46
N GLN A 844 -21.47 -11.27 57.40
CA GLN A 844 -21.66 -9.81 57.44
C GLN A 844 -23.09 -9.38 57.09
N GLY A 845 -24.10 -10.22 57.37
CA GLY A 845 -25.50 -9.97 57.00
C GLY A 845 -26.07 -8.62 57.47
N ASN A 846 -25.67 -8.13 58.65
CA ASN A 846 -26.08 -6.81 59.14
C ASN A 846 -25.57 -5.65 58.26
N SER A 847 -24.32 -5.73 57.80
CA SER A 847 -23.70 -4.71 56.95
C SER A 847 -24.33 -4.71 55.55
N VAL A 848 -24.57 -5.90 54.99
CA VAL A 848 -25.26 -6.05 53.70
C VAL A 848 -26.71 -5.56 53.76
N SER A 849 -27.45 -5.91 54.83
CA SER A 849 -28.82 -5.44 55.05
C SER A 849 -28.91 -3.91 55.10
N LYS A 850 -27.95 -3.24 55.76
CA LYS A 850 -27.86 -1.77 55.81
C LYS A 850 -27.52 -1.12 54.46
N ALA A 851 -26.71 -1.78 53.64
CA ALA A 851 -26.32 -1.29 52.32
C ALA A 851 -27.48 -1.34 51.30
N LEU A 852 -28.44 -2.25 51.48
CA LEU A 852 -29.58 -2.42 50.58
C LEU A 852 -30.63 -1.31 50.77
N GLY A 853 -30.50 -0.24 49.98
CA GLY A 853 -31.51 0.81 49.86
C GLY A 853 -32.78 0.38 49.11
N ALA A 854 -33.75 1.30 48.99
CA ALA A 854 -35.06 1.01 48.38
C ALA A 854 -34.95 0.52 46.93
N GLU A 855 -34.11 1.17 46.10
CA GLU A 855 -33.92 0.80 44.70
C GLU A 855 -33.27 -0.57 44.53
N ALA A 856 -32.25 -0.86 45.34
CA ALA A 856 -31.59 -2.17 45.36
C ALA A 856 -32.57 -3.30 45.74
N LYS A 857 -33.42 -3.08 46.75
CA LYS A 857 -34.47 -4.02 47.16
C LYS A 857 -35.53 -4.23 46.08
N ALA A 858 -35.97 -3.16 45.42
CA ALA A 858 -36.89 -3.25 44.30
C ALA A 858 -36.30 -4.12 43.18
N LYS A 859 -35.02 -3.90 42.85
CA LYS A 859 -34.37 -4.69 41.81
C LYS A 859 -34.19 -6.16 42.19
N LEU A 860 -33.85 -6.45 43.45
CA LEU A 860 -33.81 -7.84 43.97
C LEU A 860 -35.19 -8.51 43.92
N ARG A 861 -36.27 -7.75 44.12
CA ARG A 861 -37.64 -8.26 43.94
C ARG A 861 -37.90 -8.66 42.49
N ASP A 862 -37.51 -7.81 41.53
CA ASP A 862 -37.60 -8.12 40.11
C ASP A 862 -36.80 -9.39 39.76
N PHE A 863 -35.62 -9.55 40.36
CA PHE A 863 -34.76 -10.73 40.17
C PHE A 863 -35.37 -12.00 40.74
N ARG A 864 -35.94 -11.95 41.95
CA ARG A 864 -36.69 -13.05 42.57
C ARG A 864 -37.90 -13.46 41.73
N ASP A 865 -38.57 -12.49 41.13
CA ASP A 865 -39.80 -12.72 40.35
C ASP A 865 -39.50 -12.94 38.86
N SER A 866 -38.22 -13.01 38.47
CA SER A 866 -37.78 -13.24 37.10
C SER A 866 -37.89 -14.72 36.68
N ASN A 867 -37.82 -14.98 35.37
CA ASN A 867 -37.79 -16.34 34.84
C ASN A 867 -36.38 -16.98 34.86
N ASN A 868 -35.38 -16.34 35.47
CA ASN A 868 -34.02 -16.85 35.55
C ASN A 868 -33.82 -17.63 36.86
N SER A 869 -33.79 -18.97 36.78
CA SER A 869 -33.72 -19.86 37.95
C SER A 869 -32.51 -19.59 38.85
N ASP A 870 -31.35 -19.34 38.26
CA ASP A 870 -30.10 -19.11 39.01
C ASP A 870 -30.21 -17.81 39.79
N LEU A 871 -30.75 -16.77 39.15
CA LEU A 871 -30.94 -15.47 39.77
C LEU A 871 -31.98 -15.52 40.90
N GLN A 872 -33.03 -16.33 40.75
CA GLN A 872 -34.00 -16.61 41.82
C GLN A 872 -33.32 -17.32 43.00
N GLU A 873 -32.51 -18.34 42.73
CA GLU A 873 -31.79 -19.10 43.76
C GLU A 873 -30.78 -18.24 44.51
N TYR A 874 -29.97 -17.44 43.80
CA TYR A 874 -29.02 -16.53 44.44
C TYR A 874 -29.73 -15.45 45.26
N THR A 875 -30.84 -14.91 44.77
CA THR A 875 -31.63 -13.92 45.50
C THR A 875 -32.26 -14.51 46.76
N LYS A 876 -32.82 -15.72 46.66
CA LYS A 876 -33.34 -16.45 47.82
C LYS A 876 -32.23 -16.72 48.84
N THR A 877 -31.09 -17.22 48.39
CA THR A 877 -29.91 -17.47 49.23
C THR A 877 -29.47 -16.20 49.97
N LEU A 878 -29.44 -15.07 49.29
CA LEU A 878 -29.15 -13.78 49.92
C LEU A 878 -30.16 -13.44 51.01
N VAL A 879 -31.46 -13.52 50.74
CA VAL A 879 -32.52 -13.22 51.72
C VAL A 879 -32.42 -14.14 52.93
N ASP A 880 -32.20 -15.43 52.73
CA ASP A 880 -32.04 -16.41 53.81
C ASP A 880 -30.83 -16.07 54.70
N LYS A 881 -29.70 -15.66 54.11
CA LYS A 881 -28.49 -15.21 54.83
C LYS A 881 -28.68 -13.89 55.58
N LEU A 882 -29.55 -12.99 55.12
CA LEU A 882 -29.87 -11.74 55.83
C LEU A 882 -30.82 -11.96 57.02
N GLY A 883 -31.45 -13.13 57.09
CA GLY A 883 -32.23 -13.58 58.24
C GLY A 883 -33.67 -13.05 58.29
N PRO A 884 -34.47 -13.52 59.27
CA PRO A 884 -35.92 -13.33 59.31
C PRO A 884 -36.39 -11.88 59.52
N GLY A 885 -35.49 -10.97 59.89
CA GLY A 885 -35.78 -9.53 60.02
C GLY A 885 -35.71 -8.74 58.71
N PHE A 886 -35.27 -9.39 57.62
CA PHE A 886 -35.13 -8.76 56.31
C PHE A 886 -36.26 -9.19 55.37
N SER A 887 -36.88 -8.23 54.68
CA SER A 887 -37.88 -8.48 53.65
C SER A 887 -37.62 -7.62 52.41
N LEU A 888 -37.88 -8.20 51.23
CA LEU A 888 -37.75 -7.57 49.92
C LEU A 888 -39.00 -6.81 49.49
#